data_AF-A0A202BVH0-F1
#
_entry.id   AF-A0A202BVH0-F1
#
_cell.length_a   1.000
_cell.length_b   1.000
_cell.length_c   1.000
_cell.angle_alpha   90.00
_cell.angle_beta   90.00
_cell.angle_gamma   90.00
#
_symmetry.space_group_name_H-M   'P 1'
#
loop_
_entity.id
_entity.type
_entity.pdbx_description
1 polymer ?
#
loop_
_entity_poly.entity_id
_entity_poly.type
_entity_poly.pdbx_seq_one_letter_code
_entity_poly.pdbx_strand_id
1 'polypeptide(L)'
;MGWRVKNLKNKQKKLIHMSDKAILEINLNEEYKIKIEKGNQFEESIFHEVYKEALKNVIEIVRHYYSHKDSKYDDFNNIIAFTGERGKGKSSSMISFRDALVNKECDDNRVFFERQNDPEQYLKDKSFAEIEIIDPSLFRGGESLFEIILAKMFRKFQNRINEMDCKIDQTHKRELIQHFQKTFQNLQIINSDRKDIFKKDSIEALSKLAISSNLKEDFDKLVDYYLEHFDKKNFLIIAIDDFDVNIENAYKMLEDIRQFLIQPKVILLISCKLEQLSEALMIHYKNIKIENQEDKAKRYIDKLVPFSRRIFLPEVKKLEDIEFKILNDKELVFNNITGNFNELMIKLIFEKLNLIQTNNILNSNFIFPNTIRETQNFINTLLNVPNNQKLRKYIISEVYLLDIKFINILDDLENVSDDLFMITVLRKLLRLNREYIVRRRITEAYTKLSNASIKTTISLGDIYFLLEEFEKNINLEDYDSLKFLDLFKLYFSLRLLNFKGELNTLEITKYGFVNKYMNILPKEKGLKSRDFLQFFGTLDWNYDFLREEEVFILGMFVFYLGEGNEDYRHKLDKDIFVERYTRGILSPFAIWHNVNNIKTLSIILNFSTEGKFVKLNEEWFKNSLFIKQLYNPSFTLKIFEYIGEFRLKIVKDSLPDNYFDTVCLLFVYGIIYSLEKLEDLYKLEGLVKDFTNFPIINEMLKYFNQQIYFNKKINELNDKYKLNLEYDENSFITDELKHVMNEIYDSSIEETTDELSINTKRYLSDLYNEINKTKKFTSRFLNYRIERLKDFPGTEKIIDYFEEIKWKFNEEDDNLFNEYKEELKIYLKNLING
;
A
#
# COMPACT_ATOMS: atom_id res chain seq x y z
N MET A 1 -61.83 2.99 10.34
CA MET A 1 -60.53 2.32 10.10
C MET A 1 -59.63 2.98 9.03
N GLY A 2 -60.02 4.09 8.38
CA GLY A 2 -59.22 4.72 7.29
C GLY A 2 -58.26 5.86 7.66
N TRP A 3 -58.20 6.27 8.94
CA TRP A 3 -57.43 7.46 9.36
C TRP A 3 -56.11 7.15 10.11
N ARG A 4 -55.91 5.90 10.56
CA ARG A 4 -54.65 5.48 11.23
C ARG A 4 -53.58 4.91 10.29
N VAL A 5 -53.90 4.65 9.02
CA VAL A 5 -52.93 4.05 8.06
C VAL A 5 -52.20 5.11 7.22
N LYS A 6 -52.75 6.33 7.06
CA LYS A 6 -52.08 7.41 6.30
C LYS A 6 -50.95 8.11 7.07
N ASN A 7 -51.01 8.17 8.40
CA ASN A 7 -49.93 8.77 9.22
C ASN A 7 -48.74 7.85 9.46
N LEU A 8 -48.88 6.53 9.26
CA LEU A 8 -47.76 5.60 9.26
C LEU A 8 -47.04 5.58 7.90
N LYS A 9 -47.77 5.69 6.77
CA LYS A 9 -47.16 5.79 5.44
C LYS A 9 -46.48 7.14 5.16
N ASN A 10 -46.91 8.24 5.78
CA ASN A 10 -46.24 9.54 5.66
C ASN A 10 -45.09 9.76 6.66
N LYS A 11 -45.02 9.00 7.77
CA LYS A 11 -43.80 8.92 8.60
C LYS A 11 -42.77 7.92 8.07
N GLN A 12 -43.20 6.86 7.38
CA GLN A 12 -42.29 5.93 6.69
C GLN A 12 -41.75 6.44 5.35
N LYS A 13 -42.34 7.50 4.76
CA LYS A 13 -41.81 8.18 3.56
C LYS A 13 -40.90 9.38 3.86
N LYS A 14 -40.58 9.64 5.13
CA LYS A 14 -39.57 10.60 5.59
C LYS A 14 -38.51 9.98 6.52
N LEU A 15 -38.43 8.66 6.52
CA LEU A 15 -37.25 7.87 6.84
C LEU A 15 -36.79 7.27 5.51
N ILE A 16 -36.34 8.15 4.60
CA ILE A 16 -35.41 7.73 3.59
C ILE A 16 -34.22 7.20 4.39
N HIS A 17 -33.85 5.94 4.19
CA HIS A 17 -32.50 5.47 4.52
C HIS A 17 -31.51 6.42 3.83
N MET A 18 -31.19 7.54 4.48
CA MET A 18 -29.95 8.26 4.26
C MET A 18 -28.91 7.28 4.79
N SER A 19 -28.09 6.79 3.88
CA SER A 19 -27.11 5.74 4.14
C SER A 19 -26.32 6.03 5.41
N ASP A 20 -26.19 5.04 6.29
CA ASP A 20 -25.32 5.04 7.49
C ASP A 20 -23.81 5.12 7.13
N LYS A 21 -23.46 5.80 6.03
CA LYS A 21 -22.13 5.82 5.42
C LYS A 21 -21.48 7.18 5.66
N ALA A 22 -20.25 7.16 6.16
CA ALA A 22 -19.46 8.36 6.36
C ALA A 22 -19.05 8.97 5.01
N ILE A 23 -19.01 10.30 4.93
CA ILE A 23 -18.69 11.08 3.74
C ILE A 23 -17.28 11.66 3.90
N LEU A 24 -16.37 11.25 3.01
CA LEU A 24 -15.07 11.88 2.86
C LEU A 24 -15.11 12.83 1.67
N GLU A 25 -15.14 14.13 1.96
CA GLU A 25 -15.12 15.20 0.96
C GLU A 25 -13.75 15.88 0.91
N ILE A 26 -13.14 15.85 -0.27
CA ILE A 26 -11.86 16.50 -0.59
C ILE A 26 -12.13 17.73 -1.45
N ASN A 27 -11.95 18.91 -0.86
CA ASN A 27 -11.95 20.18 -1.59
C ASN A 27 -10.52 20.52 -2.03
N LEU A 28 -10.28 20.52 -3.34
CA LEU A 28 -9.04 20.98 -3.91
C LEU A 28 -8.87 22.48 -3.62
N ASN A 29 -7.62 22.95 -3.49
CA ASN A 29 -7.25 24.33 -3.15
C ASN A 29 -7.63 24.78 -1.72
N GLU A 30 -8.05 23.86 -0.85
CA GLU A 30 -8.32 24.13 0.58
C GLU A 30 -7.38 23.37 1.53
N GLU A 31 -6.17 23.01 1.07
CA GLU A 31 -5.27 22.09 1.81
C GLU A 31 -4.85 22.61 3.20
N TYR A 32 -4.88 23.92 3.37
CA TYR A 32 -4.48 24.62 4.60
C TYR A 32 -5.67 25.09 5.45
N LYS A 33 -6.91 24.94 4.97
CA LYS A 33 -8.08 25.43 5.70
C LYS A 33 -8.57 24.39 6.70
N ILE A 34 -8.91 24.87 7.89
CA ILE A 34 -9.63 24.07 8.88
C ILE A 34 -11.08 23.94 8.41
N LYS A 35 -11.54 22.71 8.24
CA LYS A 35 -12.94 22.40 7.94
C LYS A 35 -13.74 22.41 9.24
N ILE A 36 -14.77 23.24 9.30
CA ILE A 36 -15.69 23.32 10.44
C ILE A 36 -17.02 22.69 10.03
N GLU A 37 -17.40 21.64 10.76
CA GLU A 37 -18.65 20.90 10.58
C GLU A 37 -19.68 21.32 11.63
N LYS A 38 -20.95 21.33 11.24
CA LYS A 38 -22.09 21.59 12.13
C LYS A 38 -22.69 20.27 12.64
N GLY A 39 -23.44 20.32 13.73
CA GLY A 39 -23.96 19.10 14.38
C GLY A 39 -24.84 18.24 13.46
N ASN A 40 -25.61 18.83 12.54
CA ASN A 40 -26.40 18.09 11.56
C ASN A 40 -25.57 17.31 10.53
N GLN A 41 -24.27 17.58 10.41
CA GLN A 41 -23.32 16.87 9.57
C GLN A 41 -22.55 15.77 10.33
N PHE A 42 -22.55 15.78 11.66
CA PHE A 42 -21.74 14.86 12.48
C PHE A 42 -22.10 13.38 12.29
N GLU A 43 -23.34 13.06 11.92
CA GLU A 43 -23.76 11.67 11.69
C GLU A 43 -23.10 11.07 10.43
N GLU A 44 -22.95 11.88 9.39
CA GLU A 44 -22.37 11.47 8.10
C GLU A 44 -20.87 11.80 8.01
N SER A 45 -20.27 12.33 9.08
CA SER A 45 -18.86 12.69 9.10
C SER A 45 -17.97 11.46 9.27
N ILE A 46 -16.77 11.47 8.68
CA ILE A 46 -15.71 10.51 9.03
C ILE A 46 -15.30 10.61 10.51
N PHE A 47 -15.62 11.72 11.18
CA PHE A 47 -15.37 11.95 12.60
C PHE A 47 -16.58 11.65 13.48
N HIS A 48 -17.58 10.94 12.96
CA HIS A 48 -18.80 10.63 13.69
C HIS A 48 -18.56 10.04 15.10
N GLU A 49 -17.74 8.99 15.19
CA GLU A 49 -17.38 8.35 16.46
C GLU A 49 -16.56 9.28 17.37
N VAL A 50 -15.70 10.14 16.79
CA VAL A 50 -14.95 11.17 17.52
C VAL A 50 -15.91 12.15 18.21
N TYR A 51 -16.96 12.59 17.53
CA TYR A 51 -17.98 13.49 18.10
C TYR A 51 -18.82 12.83 19.19
N LYS A 52 -19.19 11.55 19.00
CA LYS A 52 -19.91 10.76 20.03
C LYS A 52 -19.07 10.58 21.28
N GLU A 53 -17.80 10.24 21.14
CA GLU A 53 -16.89 10.05 22.26
C GLU A 53 -16.62 11.37 23.02
N ALA A 54 -16.49 12.48 22.29
CA ALA A 54 -16.37 13.81 22.88
C ALA A 54 -17.61 14.18 23.68
N LEU A 55 -18.81 13.93 23.12
CA LEU A 55 -20.08 14.15 23.82
C LEU A 55 -20.18 13.33 25.11
N LYS A 56 -19.83 12.04 25.05
CA LYS A 56 -19.81 11.16 26.23
C LYS A 56 -18.89 11.71 27.32
N ASN A 57 -17.68 12.12 26.94
CA ASN A 57 -16.72 12.70 27.86
C ASN A 57 -17.24 13.98 28.54
N VAL A 58 -17.88 14.88 27.78
CA VAL A 58 -18.52 16.09 28.33
C VAL A 58 -19.62 15.72 29.32
N ILE A 59 -20.50 14.77 28.97
CA ILE A 59 -21.56 14.28 29.88
C ILE A 59 -20.97 13.77 31.18
N GLU A 60 -19.89 12.98 31.13
CA GLU A 60 -19.21 12.46 32.32
C GLU A 60 -18.61 13.58 33.19
N ILE A 61 -17.95 14.58 32.59
CA ILE A 61 -17.40 15.74 33.33
C ILE A 61 -18.51 16.51 34.02
N VAL A 62 -19.61 16.79 33.30
CA VAL A 62 -20.77 17.51 33.82
C VAL A 62 -21.42 16.73 34.95
N ARG A 63 -21.65 15.42 34.78
CA ARG A 63 -22.21 14.54 35.83
C ARG A 63 -21.34 14.55 37.09
N HIS A 64 -20.04 14.36 36.92
CA HIS A 64 -19.09 14.30 38.02
C HIS A 64 -19.08 15.60 38.84
N TYR A 65 -19.19 16.76 38.18
CA TYR A 65 -19.33 18.05 38.86
C TYR A 65 -20.57 18.10 39.76
N TYR A 66 -21.74 17.70 39.26
CA TYR A 66 -22.98 17.76 40.02
C TYR A 66 -23.07 16.69 41.12
N SER A 67 -22.48 15.52 40.92
CA SER A 67 -22.50 14.43 41.92
C SER A 67 -21.51 14.64 43.07
N HIS A 68 -20.43 15.40 42.85
CA HIS A 68 -19.36 15.60 43.83
C HIS A 68 -19.21 17.07 44.26
N LYS A 69 -20.29 17.85 44.20
CA LYS A 69 -20.28 19.29 44.50
C LYS A 69 -19.73 19.61 45.91
N ASP A 70 -19.83 18.66 46.85
CA ASP A 70 -19.38 18.78 48.25
C ASP A 70 -18.14 17.93 48.59
N SER A 71 -17.52 17.25 47.60
CA SER A 71 -16.32 16.43 47.83
C SER A 71 -15.11 17.31 48.12
N LYS A 72 -14.34 16.96 49.16
CA LYS A 72 -13.04 17.59 49.48
C LYS A 72 -11.87 17.00 48.69
N TYR A 73 -12.08 15.95 47.91
CA TYR A 73 -11.05 15.27 47.14
C TYR A 73 -11.01 15.77 45.70
N ASP A 74 -9.80 16.09 45.22
CA ASP A 74 -9.53 16.72 43.91
C ASP A 74 -9.37 15.66 42.79
N ASP A 75 -10.29 14.69 42.75
CA ASP A 75 -10.29 13.58 41.78
C ASP A 75 -10.95 13.96 40.43
N PHE A 76 -11.07 15.26 40.16
CA PHE A 76 -11.73 15.81 38.98
C PHE A 76 -10.78 15.75 37.76
N ASN A 77 -11.19 15.10 36.68
CA ASN A 77 -10.49 15.19 35.39
C ASN A 77 -11.42 15.78 34.34
N ASN A 78 -11.07 16.96 33.84
CA ASN A 78 -11.87 17.75 32.89
C ASN A 78 -11.22 17.92 31.51
N ILE A 79 -10.25 17.07 31.19
CA ILE A 79 -9.49 17.16 29.94
C ILE A 79 -10.05 16.15 28.95
N ILE A 80 -10.24 16.59 27.71
CA ILE A 80 -10.60 15.76 26.56
C ILE A 80 -9.54 16.01 25.49
N ALA A 81 -8.76 14.98 25.17
CA ALA A 81 -7.69 15.07 24.18
C ALA A 81 -8.13 14.51 22.82
N PHE A 82 -8.03 15.31 21.78
CA PHE A 82 -8.17 14.90 20.38
C PHE A 82 -6.79 14.52 19.84
N THR A 83 -6.58 13.24 19.59
CA THR A 83 -5.24 12.68 19.39
C THR A 83 -5.07 12.03 18.02
N GLY A 84 -3.89 12.19 17.44
CA GLY A 84 -3.56 11.64 16.13
C GLY A 84 -2.34 12.30 15.49
N GLU A 85 -1.92 11.76 14.35
CA GLU A 85 -0.83 12.32 13.54
C GLU A 85 -1.18 13.71 12.98
N ARG A 86 -0.16 14.42 12.50
CA ARG A 86 -0.36 15.69 11.78
C ARG A 86 -1.20 15.44 10.53
N GLY A 87 -2.17 16.31 10.24
CA GLY A 87 -3.02 16.18 9.04
C GLY A 87 -4.21 15.22 9.15
N LYS A 88 -4.43 14.54 10.30
CA LYS A 88 -5.63 13.71 10.53
C LYS A 88 -6.92 14.48 10.85
N GLY A 89 -6.84 15.78 11.11
CA GLY A 89 -8.02 16.63 11.41
C GLY A 89 -8.28 16.90 12.89
N LYS A 90 -7.24 16.88 13.75
CA LYS A 90 -7.37 17.13 15.21
C LYS A 90 -8.04 18.48 15.50
N SER A 91 -7.49 19.56 14.95
CA SER A 91 -8.03 20.92 15.07
C SER A 91 -9.44 21.02 14.49
N SER A 92 -9.66 20.51 13.27
CA SER A 92 -10.96 20.52 12.61
C SER A 92 -12.06 19.87 13.45
N SER A 93 -11.82 18.65 13.94
CA SER A 93 -12.81 17.92 14.76
C SER A 93 -13.02 18.56 16.14
N MET A 94 -11.95 18.97 16.83
CA MET A 94 -12.05 19.64 18.13
C MET A 94 -12.84 20.96 18.04
N ILE A 95 -12.52 21.81 17.06
CA ILE A 95 -13.17 23.12 16.89
C ILE A 95 -14.63 22.93 16.47
N SER A 96 -14.90 22.02 15.52
CA SER A 96 -16.27 21.69 15.12
C SER A 96 -17.12 21.24 16.31
N PHE A 97 -16.60 20.34 17.13
CA PHE A 97 -17.29 19.85 18.32
C PHE A 97 -17.54 20.97 19.33
N ARG A 98 -16.52 21.79 19.63
CA ARG A 98 -16.64 22.94 20.53
C ARG A 98 -17.73 23.89 20.07
N ASP A 99 -17.68 24.31 18.81
CA ASP A 99 -18.60 25.31 18.25
C ASP A 99 -20.04 24.77 18.24
N ALA A 100 -20.22 23.48 17.93
CA ALA A 100 -21.51 22.81 18.02
C ALA A 100 -22.03 22.73 19.46
N LEU A 101 -21.16 22.44 20.44
CA LEU A 101 -21.53 22.33 21.86
C LEU A 101 -21.92 23.68 22.47
N VAL A 102 -21.18 24.74 22.15
CA VAL A 102 -21.47 26.11 22.62
C VAL A 102 -22.79 26.61 22.02
N ASN A 103 -23.04 26.28 20.76
CA ASN A 103 -24.23 26.65 20.02
C ASN A 103 -25.24 25.49 19.90
N LYS A 104 -25.34 24.63 20.92
CA LYS A 104 -26.15 23.41 20.86
C LYS A 104 -27.65 23.66 20.64
N GLU A 105 -28.14 24.83 21.02
CA GLU A 105 -29.55 25.22 20.87
C GLU A 105 -29.90 25.61 19.42
N CYS A 106 -28.90 25.95 18.60
CA CYS A 106 -29.11 26.30 17.20
C CYS A 106 -29.64 25.09 16.43
N ASP A 107 -30.59 25.31 15.51
CA ASP A 107 -31.24 24.22 14.76
C ASP A 107 -30.23 23.31 14.04
N ASP A 108 -29.15 23.88 13.50
CA ASP A 108 -28.09 23.14 12.82
C ASP A 108 -27.32 22.18 13.74
N ASN A 109 -27.27 22.44 15.06
CA ASN A 109 -26.50 21.65 16.01
C ASN A 109 -27.38 20.77 16.91
N ARG A 110 -28.59 21.27 17.24
CA ARG A 110 -29.54 20.64 18.17
C ARG A 110 -29.82 19.19 17.82
N VAL A 111 -29.91 18.90 16.52
CA VAL A 111 -30.17 17.57 15.98
C VAL A 111 -29.19 16.52 16.52
N PHE A 112 -27.89 16.83 16.62
CA PHE A 112 -26.90 15.89 17.14
C PHE A 112 -27.13 15.59 18.62
N PHE A 113 -27.28 16.62 19.44
CA PHE A 113 -27.44 16.48 20.89
C PHE A 113 -28.77 15.84 21.30
N GLU A 114 -29.83 16.00 20.50
CA GLU A 114 -31.12 15.33 20.71
C GLU A 114 -31.12 13.87 20.25
N ARG A 115 -30.45 13.55 19.13
CA ARG A 115 -30.46 12.19 18.53
C ARG A 115 -29.68 11.16 19.32
N GLN A 116 -28.58 11.56 19.97
CA GLN A 116 -27.67 10.62 20.62
C GLN A 116 -28.22 9.97 21.91
N ASN A 117 -29.52 10.13 22.19
CA ASN A 117 -30.22 9.58 23.36
C ASN A 117 -29.41 9.78 24.63
N ASP A 118 -29.14 11.03 25.03
CA ASP A 118 -28.73 11.33 26.41
C ASP A 118 -29.85 10.77 27.32
N PRO A 119 -29.66 9.60 27.95
CA PRO A 119 -30.78 8.83 28.50
C PRO A 119 -31.51 9.59 29.61
N GLU A 120 -30.82 10.59 30.17
CA GLU A 120 -31.25 11.41 31.30
C GLU A 120 -31.27 12.92 30.95
N GLN A 121 -31.03 13.30 29.69
CA GLN A 121 -31.03 14.70 29.20
C GLN A 121 -30.14 15.66 30.03
N TYR A 122 -29.02 15.17 30.59
CA TYR A 122 -28.08 15.94 31.40
C TYR A 122 -27.60 17.24 30.77
N LEU A 123 -27.43 17.27 29.44
CA LEU A 123 -26.94 18.48 28.77
C LEU A 123 -28.05 19.45 28.37
N LYS A 124 -29.33 19.06 28.43
CA LYS A 124 -30.44 19.86 27.90
C LYS A 124 -30.49 21.25 28.52
N ASP A 125 -30.46 21.34 29.84
CA ASP A 125 -30.52 22.62 30.56
C ASP A 125 -29.13 23.16 30.94
N LYS A 126 -28.07 22.67 30.28
CA LYS A 126 -26.69 23.10 30.51
C LYS A 126 -26.21 23.94 29.35
N SER A 127 -25.41 24.95 29.63
CA SER A 127 -24.96 25.90 28.63
C SER A 127 -23.46 26.13 28.79
N PHE A 128 -22.80 26.36 27.67
CA PHE A 128 -21.35 26.40 27.59
C PHE A 128 -20.91 27.78 27.08
N ALA A 129 -19.94 28.36 27.76
CA ALA A 129 -19.17 29.52 27.35
C ALA A 129 -17.87 29.05 26.69
N GLU A 130 -17.31 29.88 25.83
CA GLU A 130 -16.02 29.66 25.21
C GLU A 130 -15.13 30.89 25.31
N ILE A 131 -13.82 30.68 25.18
CA ILE A 131 -12.88 31.74 24.81
C ILE A 131 -12.27 31.43 23.45
N GLU A 132 -11.57 32.40 22.88
CA GLU A 132 -10.82 32.18 21.64
C GLU A 132 -9.82 31.02 21.79
N ILE A 133 -9.69 30.21 20.73
CA ILE A 133 -8.80 29.05 20.69
C ILE A 133 -7.39 29.48 21.05
N ILE A 134 -6.75 28.74 21.94
CA ILE A 134 -5.35 29.00 22.31
C ILE A 134 -4.47 28.23 21.36
N ASP A 135 -3.52 28.92 20.75
CA ASP A 135 -2.50 28.34 19.88
C ASP A 135 -1.13 28.54 20.55
N PRO A 136 -0.55 27.48 21.15
CA PRO A 136 0.76 27.50 21.78
C PRO A 136 1.93 27.85 20.86
N SER A 137 1.75 27.75 19.54
CA SER A 137 2.76 28.16 18.56
C SER A 137 2.99 29.68 18.54
N LEU A 138 2.04 30.46 19.05
CA LEU A 138 2.13 31.92 19.11
C LEU A 138 2.89 32.44 20.36
N PHE A 139 3.30 31.55 21.27
CA PHE A 139 3.89 31.94 22.55
C PHE A 139 5.33 32.42 22.36
N ARG A 140 5.68 33.60 22.90
CA ARG A 140 7.01 34.22 22.72
C ARG A 140 8.03 33.87 23.81
N GLY A 141 7.82 32.76 24.54
CA GLY A 141 8.76 32.22 25.53
C GLY A 141 8.78 32.92 26.90
N GLY A 142 8.10 34.05 27.06
CA GLY A 142 7.95 34.76 28.34
C GLY A 142 6.57 34.66 28.99
N GLU A 143 5.59 34.12 28.28
CA GLU A 143 4.19 34.02 28.72
C GLU A 143 3.87 32.57 29.12
N SER A 144 3.13 32.40 30.21
CA SER A 144 2.55 31.12 30.64
C SER A 144 1.22 30.83 29.94
N LEU A 145 0.82 29.55 29.84
CA LEU A 145 -0.47 29.19 29.27
C LEU A 145 -1.62 29.85 30.05
N PHE A 146 -1.46 29.92 31.36
CA PHE A 146 -2.44 30.51 32.26
C PHE A 146 -2.60 32.03 32.06
N GLU A 147 -1.50 32.77 31.85
CA GLU A 147 -1.53 34.20 31.49
C GLU A 147 -2.36 34.45 30.22
N ILE A 148 -2.19 33.59 29.22
CA ILE A 148 -2.87 33.72 27.92
C ILE A 148 -4.37 33.43 28.07
N ILE A 149 -4.75 32.45 28.88
CA ILE A 149 -6.16 32.16 29.20
C ILE A 149 -6.81 33.38 29.87
N LEU A 150 -6.19 33.93 30.91
CA LEU A 150 -6.69 35.12 31.60
C LEU A 150 -6.84 36.30 30.64
N ALA A 151 -5.84 36.54 29.80
CA ALA A 151 -5.86 37.61 28.80
C ALA A 151 -7.01 37.44 27.79
N LYS A 152 -7.25 36.22 27.30
CA LYS A 152 -8.35 35.93 26.37
C LYS A 152 -9.72 36.07 27.03
N MET A 153 -9.90 35.59 28.27
CA MET A 153 -11.12 35.80 29.05
C MET A 153 -11.41 37.29 29.24
N PHE A 154 -10.39 38.06 29.63
CA PHE A 154 -10.50 39.50 29.85
C PHE A 154 -10.76 40.26 28.55
N ARG A 155 -10.11 39.89 27.45
CA ARG A 155 -10.37 40.48 26.12
C ARG A 155 -11.81 40.25 25.66
N LYS A 156 -12.34 39.03 25.82
CA LYS A 156 -13.75 38.73 25.52
C LYS A 156 -14.69 39.61 26.35
N PHE A 157 -14.39 39.77 27.63
CA PHE A 157 -15.12 40.67 28.53
C PHE A 157 -15.08 42.13 28.07
N GLN A 158 -13.89 42.65 27.74
CA GLN A 158 -13.72 44.02 27.27
C GLN A 158 -14.46 44.28 25.95
N ASN A 159 -14.34 43.39 24.97
CA ASN A 159 -14.98 43.55 23.65
C ASN A 159 -16.50 43.65 23.78
N ARG A 160 -17.14 42.72 24.50
CA ARG A 160 -18.60 42.74 24.68
C ARG A 160 -19.12 43.94 25.47
N ILE A 161 -18.30 44.50 26.39
CA ILE A 161 -18.64 45.75 27.07
C ILE A 161 -18.59 46.93 26.11
N ASN A 162 -17.57 46.99 25.25
CA ASN A 162 -17.37 48.09 24.30
C ASN A 162 -18.42 48.10 23.19
N GLU A 163 -18.87 46.92 22.74
CA GLU A 163 -19.88 46.76 21.69
C GLU A 163 -21.33 47.02 22.17
N MET A 164 -21.53 47.39 23.44
CA MET A 164 -22.85 47.50 24.10
C MET A 164 -23.71 46.23 24.04
N ASP A 165 -23.11 45.09 23.72
CA ASP A 165 -23.77 43.80 23.54
C ASP A 165 -23.96 43.03 24.86
N CYS A 166 -23.43 43.56 25.97
CA CYS A 166 -23.52 42.94 27.30
C CYS A 166 -24.38 43.74 28.28
N LYS A 167 -25.46 43.12 28.77
CA LYS A 167 -26.30 43.61 29.88
C LYS A 167 -25.75 43.13 31.24
N ILE A 168 -24.54 43.58 31.59
CA ILE A 168 -23.97 43.39 32.92
C ILE A 168 -24.18 44.66 33.76
N ASP A 169 -24.61 44.50 35.01
CA ASP A 169 -24.74 45.62 35.94
C ASP A 169 -23.37 46.23 36.28
N GLN A 170 -23.33 47.53 36.61
CA GLN A 170 -22.10 48.22 36.98
C GLN A 170 -21.44 47.63 38.24
N THR A 171 -22.23 47.11 39.19
CA THR A 171 -21.73 46.46 40.40
C THR A 171 -21.00 45.18 40.02
N HIS A 172 -21.67 44.30 39.25
CA HIS A 172 -21.08 43.05 38.79
C HIS A 172 -19.86 43.25 37.88
N LYS A 173 -19.87 44.31 37.05
CA LYS A 173 -18.72 44.70 36.24
C LYS A 173 -17.50 45.03 37.11
N ARG A 174 -17.69 45.80 38.19
CA ARG A 174 -16.61 46.17 39.12
C ARG A 174 -16.06 44.95 39.86
N GLU A 175 -16.95 44.10 40.36
CA GLU A 175 -16.56 42.85 41.05
C GLU A 175 -15.81 41.90 40.12
N LEU A 176 -16.25 41.70 38.88
CA LEU A 176 -15.54 40.87 37.92
C LEU A 176 -14.14 41.43 37.61
N ILE A 177 -13.99 42.74 37.46
CA ILE A 177 -12.67 43.38 37.31
C ILE A 177 -11.78 43.13 38.54
N GLN A 178 -12.34 43.18 39.76
CA GLN A 178 -11.59 42.86 40.97
C GLN A 178 -11.13 41.40 40.99
N HIS A 179 -11.97 40.45 40.56
CA HIS A 179 -11.56 39.05 40.42
C HIS A 179 -10.44 38.85 39.40
N PHE A 180 -10.50 39.52 38.25
CA PHE A 180 -9.42 39.52 37.26
C PHE A 180 -8.12 40.10 37.85
N GLN A 181 -8.20 41.27 38.50
CA GLN A 181 -7.04 41.93 39.11
C GLN A 181 -6.41 41.05 40.19
N LYS A 182 -7.21 40.46 41.08
CA LYS A 182 -6.73 39.58 42.14
C LYS A 182 -6.02 38.37 41.57
N THR A 183 -6.64 37.68 40.61
CA THR A 183 -6.07 36.49 39.98
C THR A 183 -4.77 36.81 39.25
N PHE A 184 -4.73 37.93 38.51
CA PHE A 184 -3.53 38.37 37.79
C PHE A 184 -2.40 38.81 38.73
N GLN A 185 -2.71 39.51 39.83
CA GLN A 185 -1.70 39.89 40.84
C GLN A 185 -1.07 38.65 41.50
N ASN A 186 -1.89 37.66 41.85
CA ASN A 186 -1.39 36.41 42.44
C ASN A 186 -0.48 35.65 41.46
N LEU A 187 -0.86 35.61 40.18
CA LEU A 187 -0.04 35.03 39.11
C LEU A 187 1.31 35.75 38.97
N GLN A 188 1.33 37.08 38.97
CA GLN A 188 2.57 37.86 38.93
C GLN A 188 3.48 37.55 40.14
N ILE A 189 2.90 37.32 41.31
CA ILE A 189 3.65 36.93 42.51
C ILE A 189 4.26 35.53 42.34
N ILE A 190 3.55 34.58 41.73
CA ILE A 190 4.06 33.22 41.45
C ILE A 190 5.20 33.25 40.42
N ASN A 191 5.06 34.07 39.37
CA ASN A 191 6.07 34.24 38.33
C ASN A 191 7.26 35.12 38.79
N SER A 192 7.21 35.68 40.00
CA SER A 192 8.33 36.43 40.60
C SER A 192 9.48 35.52 40.99
N ASP A 193 10.71 35.99 40.81
CA ASP A 193 11.91 35.22 41.12
C ASP A 193 11.95 34.87 42.62
N ARG A 194 12.08 33.58 42.98
CA ARG A 194 12.03 33.15 44.40
C ARG A 194 13.09 33.85 45.24
N LYS A 195 14.25 34.17 44.64
CA LYS A 195 15.34 34.91 45.29
C LYS A 195 14.92 36.31 45.73
N ASP A 196 13.97 36.95 45.04
CA ASP A 196 13.45 38.27 45.41
C ASP A 196 12.34 38.19 46.46
N ILE A 197 11.68 37.04 46.59
CA ILE A 197 10.74 36.76 47.69
C ILE A 197 11.50 36.56 49.00
N PHE A 198 12.63 35.82 48.98
CA PHE A 198 13.45 35.57 50.18
C PHE A 198 14.31 36.76 50.64
N LYS A 199 14.41 37.83 49.84
CA LYS A 199 15.02 39.11 50.24
C LYS A 199 14.08 40.01 51.06
N LYS A 200 12.79 39.66 51.16
CA LYS A 200 11.77 40.43 51.90
C LYS A 200 11.67 39.96 53.35
N ASP A 201 11.05 40.79 54.19
CA ASP A 201 10.79 40.43 55.59
C ASP A 201 10.01 39.11 55.70
N SER A 202 10.29 38.33 56.74
CA SER A 202 9.77 36.98 56.94
C SER A 202 8.24 36.88 56.83
N ILE A 203 7.51 37.88 57.33
CA ILE A 203 6.04 37.96 57.25
C ILE A 203 5.58 38.27 55.82
N GLU A 204 6.29 39.14 55.10
CA GLU A 204 5.97 39.50 53.72
C GLU A 204 6.25 38.32 52.77
N ALA A 205 7.34 37.59 53.00
CA ALA A 205 7.64 36.34 52.30
C ALA A 205 6.58 35.27 52.56
N LEU A 206 6.15 35.08 53.82
CA LEU A 206 5.05 34.16 54.16
C LEU A 206 3.72 34.57 53.52
N SER A 207 3.39 35.86 53.52
CA SER A 207 2.18 36.37 52.86
C SER A 207 2.23 36.10 51.35
N LYS A 208 3.38 36.30 50.69
CA LYS A 208 3.55 35.99 49.26
C LYS A 208 3.47 34.49 48.97
N LEU A 209 3.98 33.65 49.87
CA LEU A 209 3.85 32.19 49.76
C LEU A 209 2.41 31.72 49.95
N ALA A 210 1.66 32.30 50.89
CA ALA A 210 0.24 32.02 51.07
C ALA A 210 -0.63 32.50 49.88
N ILE A 211 -0.22 33.59 49.22
CA ILE A 211 -0.83 34.03 47.96
C ILE A 211 -0.55 33.03 46.83
N SER A 212 0.68 32.50 46.76
CA SER A 212 1.05 31.51 45.75
C SER A 212 0.29 30.18 45.84
N SER A 213 -0.22 29.81 47.03
CA SER A 213 -1.02 28.60 47.22
C SER A 213 -2.50 28.76 46.83
N ASN A 214 -3.01 30.00 46.68
CA ASN A 214 -4.45 30.27 46.50
C ASN A 214 -4.84 30.66 45.06
N LEU A 215 -3.92 30.62 44.09
CA LEU A 215 -4.22 31.03 42.71
C LEU A 215 -5.33 30.19 42.07
N LYS A 216 -5.32 28.86 42.29
CA LYS A 216 -6.38 27.96 41.79
C LYS A 216 -7.76 28.38 42.32
N GLU A 217 -7.88 28.65 43.61
CA GLU A 217 -9.15 29.09 44.22
C GLU A 217 -9.62 30.46 43.72
N ASP A 218 -8.69 31.40 43.51
CA ASP A 218 -9.04 32.72 43.01
C ASP A 218 -9.46 32.67 41.53
N PHE A 219 -8.86 31.78 40.75
CA PHE A 219 -9.28 31.49 39.38
C PHE A 219 -10.63 30.78 39.32
N ASP A 220 -10.88 29.80 40.19
CA ASP A 220 -12.18 29.14 40.34
C ASP A 220 -13.29 30.17 40.63
N LYS A 221 -13.07 31.07 41.61
CA LYS A 221 -13.99 32.18 41.91
C LYS A 221 -14.19 33.12 40.72
N LEU A 222 -13.12 33.42 39.98
CA LEU A 222 -13.20 34.23 38.77
C LEU A 222 -14.07 33.54 37.71
N VAL A 223 -13.85 32.25 37.43
CA VAL A 223 -14.63 31.47 36.47
C VAL A 223 -16.10 31.41 36.87
N ASP A 224 -16.37 31.14 38.14
CA ASP A 224 -17.73 31.11 38.69
C ASP A 224 -18.47 32.43 38.47
N TYR A 225 -17.85 33.54 38.89
CA TYR A 225 -18.42 34.86 38.76
C TYR A 225 -18.58 35.29 37.29
N TYR A 226 -17.60 34.96 36.45
CA TYR A 226 -17.60 35.21 35.01
C TYR A 226 -18.76 34.49 34.33
N LEU A 227 -18.96 33.21 34.64
CA LEU A 227 -20.02 32.39 34.06
C LEU A 227 -21.41 32.84 34.54
N GLU A 228 -21.57 33.20 35.81
CA GLU A 228 -22.86 33.59 36.39
C GLU A 228 -23.33 34.97 35.91
N HIS A 229 -22.45 35.98 35.97
CA HIS A 229 -22.87 37.38 35.79
C HIS A 229 -22.54 37.95 34.41
N PHE A 230 -21.51 37.45 33.73
CA PHE A 230 -21.11 37.96 32.41
C PHE A 230 -21.63 37.09 31.27
N ASP A 231 -21.20 35.83 31.15
CA ASP A 231 -21.59 35.00 30.01
C ASP A 231 -22.97 34.34 30.20
N LYS A 232 -23.43 34.22 31.46
CA LYS A 232 -24.68 33.55 31.87
C LYS A 232 -24.75 32.11 31.35
N LYS A 233 -23.65 31.37 31.58
CA LYS A 233 -23.46 29.97 31.16
C LYS A 233 -23.12 29.09 32.36
N ASN A 234 -23.13 27.77 32.18
CA ASN A 234 -22.84 26.83 33.27
C ASN A 234 -21.39 26.36 33.31
N PHE A 235 -20.74 26.22 32.14
CA PHE A 235 -19.38 25.72 32.01
C PHE A 235 -18.56 26.59 31.06
N LEU A 236 -17.25 26.71 31.31
CA LEU A 236 -16.28 27.37 30.45
C LEU A 236 -15.49 26.30 29.67
N ILE A 237 -15.55 26.36 28.35
CA ILE A 237 -14.74 25.53 27.45
C ILE A 237 -13.48 26.30 27.05
N ILE A 238 -12.33 25.69 27.29
CA ILE A 238 -11.03 26.19 26.85
C ILE A 238 -10.47 25.18 25.86
N ALA A 239 -10.40 25.59 24.60
CA ALA A 239 -9.80 24.78 23.53
C ALA A 239 -8.35 25.22 23.29
N ILE A 240 -7.43 24.26 23.33
CA ILE A 240 -6.00 24.46 23.07
C ILE A 240 -5.63 23.64 21.85
N ASP A 241 -5.35 24.32 20.75
CA ASP A 241 -4.97 23.71 19.48
C ASP A 241 -3.47 23.40 19.43
N ASP A 242 -3.07 22.37 18.69
CA ASP A 242 -1.66 21.99 18.44
C ASP A 242 -0.73 22.09 19.68
N PHE A 243 -1.19 21.53 20.81
CA PHE A 243 -0.52 21.64 22.11
C PHE A 243 0.91 21.06 22.12
N ASP A 244 1.16 20.09 21.25
CA ASP A 244 2.44 19.42 21.03
C ASP A 244 3.46 20.21 20.20
N VAL A 245 3.08 21.35 19.59
CA VAL A 245 4.01 22.13 18.74
C VAL A 245 5.11 22.83 19.55
N ASN A 246 4.84 23.28 20.78
CA ASN A 246 5.80 24.01 21.62
C ASN A 246 6.52 23.07 22.60
N ILE A 247 7.39 22.20 22.08
CA ILE A 247 8.11 21.18 22.86
C ILE A 247 8.88 21.78 24.05
N GLU A 248 9.54 22.92 23.86
CA GLU A 248 10.36 23.56 24.91
C GLU A 248 9.56 23.97 26.15
N ASN A 249 8.32 24.45 25.93
CA ASN A 249 7.45 24.89 27.02
C ASN A 249 6.34 23.88 27.36
N ALA A 250 6.22 22.76 26.63
CA ALA A 250 5.18 21.76 26.84
C ALA A 250 5.10 21.27 28.29
N TYR A 251 6.24 21.03 28.95
CA TYR A 251 6.25 20.68 30.37
C TYR A 251 5.61 21.77 31.25
N LYS A 252 5.96 23.04 31.03
CA LYS A 252 5.40 24.16 31.81
C LYS A 252 3.91 24.32 31.56
N MET A 253 3.46 24.17 30.31
CA MET A 253 2.05 24.23 29.96
C MET A 253 1.25 23.08 30.58
N LEU A 254 1.81 21.86 30.62
CA LEU A 254 1.21 20.71 31.31
C LEU A 254 1.09 20.98 32.82
N GLU A 255 2.11 21.62 33.41
CA GLU A 255 2.05 22.04 34.81
C GLU A 255 1.03 23.14 35.06
N ASP A 256 0.89 24.13 34.17
CA ASP A 256 -0.18 25.14 34.26
C ASP A 256 -1.57 24.49 34.23
N ILE A 257 -1.78 23.51 33.33
CA ILE A 257 -3.02 22.72 33.29
C ILE A 257 -3.23 22.02 34.64
N ARG A 258 -2.24 21.25 35.09
CA ARG A 258 -2.31 20.43 36.29
C ARG A 258 -2.56 21.27 37.55
N GLN A 259 -1.93 22.43 37.65
CA GLN A 259 -1.97 23.28 38.84
C GLN A 259 -3.21 24.17 38.89
N PHE A 260 -3.68 24.69 37.75
CA PHE A 260 -4.67 25.77 37.75
C PHE A 260 -5.94 25.49 36.96
N LEU A 261 -5.93 24.60 35.96
CA LEU A 261 -7.05 24.44 35.03
C LEU A 261 -7.88 23.17 35.27
N ILE A 262 -7.34 22.20 36.03
CA ILE A 262 -8.10 21.04 36.49
C ILE A 262 -8.96 21.45 37.69
N GLN A 263 -10.17 21.93 37.40
CA GLN A 263 -11.09 22.43 38.42
C GLN A 263 -12.56 22.41 37.94
N PRO A 264 -13.54 22.59 38.84
CA PRO A 264 -14.96 22.65 38.51
C PRO A 264 -15.31 23.69 37.43
N LYS A 265 -16.44 23.47 36.75
CA LYS A 265 -16.99 24.32 35.68
C LYS A 265 -16.06 24.64 34.49
N VAL A 266 -14.84 24.12 34.45
CA VAL A 266 -13.92 24.22 33.30
C VAL A 266 -13.92 22.89 32.54
N ILE A 267 -13.96 22.93 31.22
CA ILE A 267 -13.75 21.77 30.33
C ILE A 267 -12.62 22.12 29.36
N LEU A 268 -11.56 21.32 29.38
CA LEU A 268 -10.41 21.49 28.49
C LEU A 268 -10.54 20.57 27.28
N LEU A 269 -10.53 21.16 26.09
CA LEU A 269 -10.38 20.42 24.83
C LEU A 269 -8.95 20.68 24.34
N ILE A 270 -8.18 19.61 24.13
CA ILE A 270 -6.77 19.74 23.72
C ILE A 270 -6.56 18.90 22.47
N SER A 271 -6.01 19.47 21.41
CA SER A 271 -5.49 18.65 20.30
C SER A 271 -3.99 18.44 20.47
N CYS A 272 -3.55 17.18 20.42
CA CYS A 272 -2.13 16.86 20.58
C CYS A 272 -1.72 15.53 19.91
N LYS A 273 -0.42 15.34 19.72
CA LYS A 273 0.21 14.02 19.55
C LYS A 273 0.81 13.59 20.89
N LEU A 274 0.27 12.51 21.47
CA LEU A 274 0.66 12.06 22.82
C LEU A 274 2.14 11.65 22.89
N GLU A 275 2.67 11.10 21.81
CA GLU A 275 4.07 10.70 21.69
C GLU A 275 4.99 11.93 21.82
N GLN A 276 4.65 13.05 21.18
CA GLN A 276 5.42 14.29 21.25
C GLN A 276 5.34 14.93 22.65
N LEU A 277 4.20 14.83 23.33
CA LEU A 277 4.10 15.25 24.73
C LEU A 277 4.96 14.38 25.65
N SER A 278 5.00 13.07 25.41
CA SER A 278 5.85 12.15 26.16
C SER A 278 7.32 12.48 25.95
N GLU A 279 7.74 12.74 24.71
CA GLU A 279 9.11 13.18 24.38
C GLU A 279 9.48 14.48 25.09
N ALA A 280 8.59 15.48 25.10
CA ALA A 280 8.84 16.74 25.80
C ALA A 280 9.04 16.55 27.32
N LEU A 281 8.25 15.69 27.95
CA LEU A 281 8.41 15.32 29.36
C LEU A 281 9.73 14.57 29.61
N MET A 282 10.09 13.63 28.73
CA MET A 282 11.35 12.89 28.83
C MET A 282 12.55 13.84 28.74
N ILE A 283 12.54 14.78 27.79
CA ILE A 283 13.58 15.82 27.66
C ILE A 283 13.68 16.65 28.95
N HIS A 284 12.54 17.06 29.52
CA HIS A 284 12.53 17.81 30.78
C HIS A 284 13.13 16.98 31.92
N TYR A 285 12.67 15.75 32.13
CA TYR A 285 13.17 14.86 33.18
C TYR A 285 14.66 14.53 33.00
N LYS A 286 15.13 14.46 31.76
CA LYS A 286 16.56 14.36 31.42
C LYS A 286 17.35 15.57 31.89
N ASN A 287 16.87 16.77 31.61
CA ASN A 287 17.52 18.01 31.99
C ASN A 287 17.63 18.16 33.52
N ILE A 288 16.65 17.66 34.27
CA ILE A 288 16.68 17.64 35.74
C ILE A 288 17.24 16.34 36.34
N LYS A 289 17.89 15.49 35.53
CA LYS A 289 18.62 14.28 35.94
C LYS A 289 17.78 13.26 36.72
N ILE A 290 16.52 13.10 36.33
CA ILE A 290 15.65 12.05 36.86
C ILE A 290 15.94 10.72 36.16
N GLU A 291 16.04 9.62 36.90
CA GLU A 291 16.10 8.25 36.35
C GLU A 291 14.71 7.73 35.94
N ASN A 292 14.68 6.76 35.01
CA ASN A 292 13.47 6.15 34.42
C ASN A 292 12.50 7.19 33.83
N GLN A 293 13.05 8.06 32.97
CA GLN A 293 12.35 9.21 32.39
C GLN A 293 11.16 8.79 31.54
N GLU A 294 11.30 7.73 30.76
CA GLU A 294 10.25 7.19 29.89
C GLU A 294 9.04 6.71 30.71
N ASP A 295 9.25 5.86 31.71
CA ASP A 295 8.20 5.39 32.61
C ASP A 295 7.51 6.54 33.35
N LYS A 296 8.27 7.54 33.79
CA LYS A 296 7.72 8.71 34.50
C LYS A 296 6.91 9.59 33.57
N ALA A 297 7.37 9.84 32.34
CA ALA A 297 6.63 10.59 31.34
C ALA A 297 5.30 9.91 31.02
N LYS A 298 5.32 8.59 30.78
CA LYS A 298 4.12 7.82 30.50
C LYS A 298 3.12 7.86 31.66
N ARG A 299 3.57 7.64 32.90
CA ARG A 299 2.71 7.73 34.10
C ARG A 299 2.13 9.13 34.32
N TYR A 300 2.90 10.17 34.02
CA TYR A 300 2.43 11.55 34.11
C TYR A 300 1.29 11.80 33.12
N ILE A 301 1.46 11.39 31.85
CA ILE A 301 0.42 11.52 30.82
C ILE A 301 -0.82 10.68 31.15
N ASP A 302 -0.64 9.43 31.60
CA ASP A 302 -1.75 8.56 32.02
C ASP A 302 -2.56 9.15 33.18
N LYS A 303 -1.91 9.90 34.09
CA LYS A 303 -2.59 10.60 35.17
C LYS A 303 -3.33 11.85 34.71
N LEU A 304 -2.72 12.64 33.83
CA LEU A 304 -3.28 13.92 33.39
C LEU A 304 -4.38 13.73 32.33
N VAL A 305 -4.14 12.85 31.35
CA VAL A 305 -5.04 12.55 30.23
C VAL A 305 -5.20 11.02 30.18
N PRO A 306 -6.04 10.43 31.04
CA PRO A 306 -6.24 8.98 31.07
C PRO A 306 -6.84 8.47 29.77
N PHE A 307 -6.71 7.17 29.51
CA PHE A 307 -7.10 6.57 28.22
C PHE A 307 -8.55 6.88 27.82
N SER A 308 -9.50 6.88 28.76
CA SER A 308 -10.91 7.22 28.51
C SER A 308 -11.16 8.66 28.05
N ARG A 309 -10.18 9.54 28.21
CA ARG A 309 -10.20 10.96 27.78
C ARG A 309 -9.46 11.19 26.46
N ARG A 310 -8.89 10.14 25.85
CA ARG A 310 -8.13 10.21 24.59
C ARG A 310 -9.02 9.77 23.45
N ILE A 311 -9.44 10.73 22.65
CA ILE A 311 -10.22 10.49 21.44
C ILE A 311 -9.23 10.32 20.29
N PHE A 312 -9.19 9.13 19.71
CA PHE A 312 -8.27 8.81 18.61
C PHE A 312 -8.93 9.10 17.27
N LEU A 313 -8.30 9.92 16.45
CA LEU A 313 -8.81 10.22 15.12
C LEU A 313 -8.56 9.05 14.15
N PRO A 314 -9.52 8.76 13.25
CA PRO A 314 -9.43 7.65 12.32
C PRO A 314 -8.26 7.84 11.34
N GLU A 315 -7.72 6.72 10.85
CA GLU A 315 -6.78 6.70 9.74
C GLU A 315 -7.54 6.66 8.42
N VAL A 316 -7.20 7.57 7.50
CA VAL A 316 -7.92 7.68 6.22
C VAL A 316 -7.83 6.39 5.41
N LYS A 317 -6.68 5.71 5.42
CA LYS A 317 -6.49 4.41 4.74
C LYS A 317 -7.39 3.29 5.24
N LYS A 318 -7.83 3.37 6.50
CA LYS A 318 -8.67 2.36 7.16
C LYS A 318 -10.15 2.70 7.08
N LEU A 319 -10.52 3.77 6.36
CA LEU A 319 -11.90 4.12 6.14
C LEU A 319 -12.54 3.12 5.17
N GLU A 320 -13.60 2.48 5.66
CA GLU A 320 -14.40 1.51 4.93
C GLU A 320 -15.80 2.06 4.69
N ASP A 321 -16.45 1.59 3.63
CA ASP A 321 -17.83 1.96 3.27
C ASP A 321 -18.11 3.48 3.21
N ILE A 322 -17.12 4.27 2.81
CA ILE A 322 -17.24 5.73 2.71
C ILE A 322 -17.84 6.17 1.38
N GLU A 323 -18.63 7.25 1.39
CA GLU A 323 -18.94 8.03 0.20
C GLU A 323 -17.80 9.02 -0.06
N PHE A 324 -17.10 8.87 -1.17
CA PHE A 324 -15.93 9.70 -1.49
C PHE A 324 -16.23 10.72 -2.57
N LYS A 325 -15.92 12.00 -2.28
CA LYS A 325 -16.23 13.14 -3.16
C LYS A 325 -14.99 14.00 -3.35
N ILE A 326 -14.72 14.39 -4.58
CA ILE A 326 -13.65 15.35 -4.89
C ILE A 326 -14.26 16.56 -5.59
N LEU A 327 -14.06 17.73 -4.99
CA LEU A 327 -14.58 19.00 -5.46
C LEU A 327 -13.41 19.91 -5.85
N ASN A 328 -13.47 20.51 -7.04
CA ASN A 328 -12.58 21.60 -7.44
C ASN A 328 -13.40 22.86 -7.59
N ASP A 329 -13.11 23.91 -6.80
CA ASP A 329 -13.89 25.15 -6.79
C ASP A 329 -15.42 24.94 -6.69
N LYS A 330 -15.82 23.94 -5.88
CA LYS A 330 -17.21 23.46 -5.65
C LYS A 330 -17.85 22.68 -6.81
N GLU A 331 -17.13 22.42 -7.89
CA GLU A 331 -17.55 21.52 -8.95
C GLU A 331 -17.09 20.09 -8.67
N LEU A 332 -17.99 19.11 -8.88
CA LEU A 332 -17.69 17.69 -8.67
C LEU A 332 -16.79 17.16 -9.79
N VAL A 333 -15.55 16.78 -9.46
CA VAL A 333 -14.54 16.29 -10.42
C VAL A 333 -14.40 14.76 -10.38
N PHE A 334 -14.85 14.14 -9.28
CA PHE A 334 -14.93 12.69 -9.12
C PHE A 334 -16.20 12.33 -8.37
N ASN A 335 -16.96 11.38 -8.93
CA ASN A 335 -18.30 11.03 -8.48
C ASN A 335 -18.35 10.41 -7.09
N ASN A 336 -19.52 10.52 -6.46
CA ASN A 336 -19.91 9.90 -5.18
C ASN A 336 -19.94 8.37 -5.26
N ILE A 337 -18.77 7.76 -5.29
CA ILE A 337 -18.63 6.30 -5.28
C ILE A 337 -18.49 5.88 -3.82
N THR A 338 -19.18 4.81 -3.46
CA THR A 338 -19.03 4.20 -2.14
C THR A 338 -17.99 3.10 -2.20
N GLY A 339 -17.20 2.90 -1.16
CA GLY A 339 -16.21 1.82 -1.09
C GLY A 339 -15.16 2.07 -0.02
N ASN A 340 -14.14 1.21 0.01
CA ASN A 340 -13.01 1.41 0.90
C ASN A 340 -12.07 2.45 0.31
N PHE A 341 -11.41 3.25 1.16
CA PHE A 341 -10.55 4.34 0.69
C PHE A 341 -9.49 3.88 -0.33
N ASN A 342 -8.80 2.76 -0.06
CA ASN A 342 -7.76 2.25 -0.96
C ASN A 342 -8.33 1.85 -2.33
N GLU A 343 -9.50 1.20 -2.38
CA GLU A 343 -10.16 0.80 -3.62
C GLU A 343 -10.56 2.02 -4.45
N LEU A 344 -11.11 3.04 -3.77
CA LEU A 344 -11.51 4.29 -4.38
C LEU A 344 -10.31 5.07 -4.93
N MET A 345 -9.17 5.05 -4.22
CA MET A 345 -7.92 5.64 -4.70
C MET A 345 -7.37 4.91 -5.94
N ILE A 346 -7.45 3.58 -5.98
CA ILE A 346 -7.05 2.78 -7.16
C ILE A 346 -7.92 3.12 -8.35
N LYS A 347 -9.24 3.19 -8.15
CA LYS A 347 -10.19 3.62 -9.18
C LYS A 347 -9.88 5.03 -9.69
N LEU A 348 -9.60 5.97 -8.79
CA LEU A 348 -9.21 7.33 -9.16
C LEU A 348 -7.94 7.35 -10.02
N ILE A 349 -6.91 6.57 -9.66
CA ILE A 349 -5.70 6.45 -10.48
C ILE A 349 -6.03 5.86 -11.86
N PHE A 350 -6.87 4.83 -11.93
CA PHE A 350 -7.29 4.24 -13.20
C PHE A 350 -8.02 5.25 -14.08
N GLU A 351 -9.01 5.98 -13.56
CA GLU A 351 -9.76 6.97 -14.33
C GLU A 351 -8.89 8.13 -14.83
N LYS A 352 -7.80 8.48 -14.12
CA LYS A 352 -6.92 9.60 -14.49
C LYS A 352 -5.72 9.19 -15.33
N LEU A 353 -5.18 7.99 -15.13
CA LEU A 353 -3.93 7.54 -15.76
C LEU A 353 -4.09 6.32 -16.66
N ASN A 354 -5.25 5.66 -16.66
CA ASN A 354 -5.41 4.30 -17.20
C ASN A 354 -4.34 3.34 -16.65
N LEU A 355 -4.08 3.38 -15.34
CA LEU A 355 -3.16 2.47 -14.66
C LEU A 355 -3.84 1.83 -13.45
N ILE A 356 -3.85 0.51 -13.37
CA ILE A 356 -4.37 -0.22 -12.22
C ILE A 356 -3.23 -0.49 -11.23
N GLN A 357 -3.15 0.31 -10.16
CA GLN A 357 -2.22 0.03 -9.07
C GLN A 357 -2.89 -0.93 -8.09
N THR A 358 -2.35 -2.13 -7.95
CA THR A 358 -2.88 -3.15 -7.04
C THR A 358 -2.21 -3.06 -5.67
N ASN A 359 -2.75 -3.78 -4.69
CA ASN A 359 -2.11 -3.92 -3.39
C ASN A 359 -0.92 -4.89 -3.49
N ASN A 360 0.13 -4.62 -2.71
CA ASN A 360 1.27 -5.51 -2.53
C ASN A 360 0.88 -6.81 -1.79
N ILE A 361 1.86 -7.68 -1.57
CA ILE A 361 1.71 -8.98 -0.89
C ILE A 361 1.06 -8.90 0.51
N LEU A 362 1.11 -7.74 1.18
CA LEU A 362 0.45 -7.51 2.46
C LEU A 362 -1.00 -7.01 2.34
N ASN A 363 -1.58 -7.03 1.14
CA ASN A 363 -2.86 -6.38 0.83
C ASN A 363 -2.89 -4.90 1.21
N SER A 364 -1.74 -4.24 1.15
CA SER A 364 -1.58 -2.81 1.42
C SER A 364 -1.09 -2.07 0.17
N ASN A 365 -1.21 -0.76 0.16
CA ASN A 365 -0.60 0.08 -0.87
C ASN A 365 0.04 1.30 -0.20
N PHE A 366 1.38 1.36 -0.28
CA PHE A 366 2.16 2.41 0.37
C PHE A 366 2.29 3.68 -0.46
N ILE A 367 1.77 3.71 -1.70
CA ILE A 367 1.62 4.94 -2.49
C ILE A 367 0.56 5.83 -1.85
N PHE A 368 -0.49 5.23 -1.28
CA PHE A 368 -1.61 6.02 -0.78
C PHE A 368 -1.24 6.83 0.47
N PRO A 369 -1.79 8.04 0.62
CA PRO A 369 -1.74 8.85 1.83
C PRO A 369 -2.31 8.20 3.09
N ASN A 370 -1.73 8.52 4.25
CA ASN A 370 -2.23 8.07 5.58
C ASN A 370 -3.19 9.08 6.22
N THR A 371 -3.11 10.34 5.82
CA THR A 371 -3.84 11.46 6.43
C THR A 371 -4.69 12.20 5.41
N ILE A 372 -5.67 12.99 5.89
CA ILE A 372 -6.58 13.74 5.02
C ILE A 372 -5.79 14.78 4.23
N ARG A 373 -4.86 15.47 4.88
CA ARG A 373 -4.00 16.46 4.24
C ARG A 373 -3.11 15.83 3.16
N GLU A 374 -2.48 14.70 3.44
CA GLU A 374 -1.72 13.97 2.42
C GLU A 374 -2.62 13.52 1.26
N THR A 375 -3.85 13.10 1.56
CA THR A 375 -4.86 12.72 0.55
C THR A 375 -5.16 13.87 -0.39
N GLN A 376 -5.44 15.06 0.15
CA GLN A 376 -5.64 16.28 -0.64
C GLN A 376 -4.42 16.59 -1.51
N ASN A 377 -3.21 16.54 -0.94
CA ASN A 377 -1.96 16.80 -1.68
C ASN A 377 -1.70 15.81 -2.81
N PHE A 378 -1.94 14.52 -2.55
CA PHE A 378 -1.78 13.46 -3.55
C PHE A 378 -2.78 13.64 -4.70
N ILE A 379 -4.04 13.88 -4.39
CA ILE A 379 -5.10 14.07 -5.40
C ILE A 379 -4.83 15.33 -6.22
N ASN A 380 -4.47 16.44 -5.57
CA ASN A 380 -4.03 17.65 -6.27
C ASN A 380 -2.88 17.35 -7.23
N THR A 381 -1.92 16.53 -6.81
CA THR A 381 -0.78 16.15 -7.65
C THR A 381 -1.22 15.27 -8.83
N LEU A 382 -2.12 14.31 -8.59
CA LEU A 382 -2.68 13.40 -9.58
C LEU A 382 -3.53 14.13 -10.64
N LEU A 383 -4.30 15.13 -10.24
CA LEU A 383 -5.20 15.88 -11.13
C LEU A 383 -4.52 17.02 -11.90
N ASN A 384 -3.27 17.36 -11.56
CA ASN A 384 -2.53 18.46 -12.20
C ASN A 384 -1.92 18.06 -13.56
N VAL A 385 -2.58 18.48 -14.66
CA VAL A 385 -2.05 18.80 -16.02
C VAL A 385 -1.36 17.63 -16.80
N PRO A 386 -1.45 17.59 -18.16
CA PRO A 386 -0.91 16.48 -18.96
C PRO A 386 0.59 16.19 -18.74
N ASN A 387 0.95 14.91 -18.84
CA ASN A 387 2.28 14.28 -18.74
C ASN A 387 2.74 13.78 -17.35
N ASN A 388 1.90 13.85 -16.31
CA ASN A 388 2.15 13.22 -15.01
C ASN A 388 3.48 13.65 -14.32
N GLN A 389 4.05 14.80 -14.70
CA GLN A 389 5.37 15.23 -14.20
C GLN A 389 5.35 15.56 -12.71
N LYS A 390 4.27 16.19 -12.23
CA LYS A 390 4.11 16.51 -10.81
C LYS A 390 3.98 15.24 -9.97
N LEU A 391 3.24 14.25 -10.46
CA LEU A 391 3.14 12.93 -9.83
C LEU A 391 4.48 12.20 -9.81
N ARG A 392 5.26 12.23 -10.90
CA ARG A 392 6.63 11.70 -10.93
C ARG A 392 7.51 12.38 -9.87
N LYS A 393 7.47 13.72 -9.76
CA LYS A 393 8.20 14.46 -8.72
C LYS A 393 7.76 14.11 -7.30
N TYR A 394 6.45 13.91 -7.09
CA TYR A 394 5.93 13.44 -5.81
C TYR A 394 6.49 12.07 -5.43
N ILE A 395 6.46 11.11 -6.37
CA ILE A 395 7.03 9.77 -6.14
C ILE A 395 8.52 9.86 -5.78
N ILE A 396 9.29 10.68 -6.53
CA ILE A 396 10.71 10.91 -6.24
C ILE A 396 10.89 11.50 -4.83
N SER A 397 10.08 12.49 -4.44
CA SER A 397 10.15 13.08 -3.09
C SER A 397 9.83 12.08 -1.99
N GLU A 398 8.92 11.14 -2.22
CA GLU A 398 8.61 10.07 -1.26
C GLU A 398 9.75 9.05 -1.15
N VAL A 399 10.44 8.75 -2.26
CA VAL A 399 11.63 7.87 -2.24
C VAL A 399 12.82 8.52 -1.54
N TYR A 400 12.98 9.84 -1.63
CA TYR A 400 14.02 10.57 -0.87
C TYR A 400 13.83 10.52 0.66
N LEU A 401 12.68 10.06 1.15
CA LEU A 401 12.43 9.84 2.57
C LEU A 401 12.79 8.40 3.02
N LEU A 402 13.20 7.53 2.10
CA LEU A 402 13.57 6.14 2.37
C LEU A 402 15.09 5.98 2.50
N ASP A 403 15.54 4.75 2.78
CA ASP A 403 16.97 4.39 2.77
C ASP A 403 17.72 4.89 1.52
N ILE A 404 18.96 5.36 1.73
CA ILE A 404 19.84 5.93 0.72
C ILE A 404 20.06 5.03 -0.51
N LYS A 405 19.95 3.71 -0.36
CA LYS A 405 20.08 2.79 -1.49
C LYS A 405 18.99 2.98 -2.54
N PHE A 406 17.76 3.27 -2.12
CA PHE A 406 16.62 3.50 -3.01
C PHE A 406 16.72 4.84 -3.73
N ILE A 407 17.23 5.85 -3.02
CA ILE A 407 17.55 7.16 -3.57
C ILE A 407 18.52 7.02 -4.76
N ASN A 408 19.64 6.33 -4.54
CA ASN A 408 20.64 6.11 -5.57
C ASN A 408 20.07 5.36 -6.80
N ILE A 409 19.19 4.38 -6.59
CA ILE A 409 18.52 3.67 -7.69
C ILE A 409 17.68 4.66 -8.50
N LEU A 410 16.88 5.51 -7.86
CA LEU A 410 15.98 6.41 -8.54
C LEU A 410 16.72 7.54 -9.27
N ASP A 411 17.76 8.11 -8.67
CA ASP A 411 18.59 9.15 -9.29
C ASP A 411 19.26 8.63 -10.58
N ASP A 412 19.76 7.40 -10.57
CA ASP A 412 20.35 6.79 -11.76
C ASP A 412 19.32 6.58 -12.87
N LEU A 413 18.06 6.31 -12.52
CA LEU A 413 16.96 6.11 -13.47
C LEU A 413 16.33 7.42 -13.96
N GLU A 414 16.42 8.49 -13.20
CA GLU A 414 16.01 9.82 -13.65
C GLU A 414 16.93 10.38 -14.72
N ASN A 415 18.23 10.10 -14.60
CA ASN A 415 19.28 10.65 -15.47
C ASN A 415 19.56 9.79 -16.71
N VAL A 416 18.96 8.60 -16.81
CA VAL A 416 19.17 7.70 -17.95
C VAL A 416 18.27 8.05 -19.13
N SER A 417 18.81 7.96 -20.35
CA SER A 417 18.01 8.05 -21.58
C SER A 417 17.03 6.87 -21.70
N ASP A 418 15.91 7.08 -22.38
CA ASP A 418 14.87 6.05 -22.54
C ASP A 418 15.44 4.76 -23.17
N ASP A 419 16.43 4.89 -24.07
CA ASP A 419 17.14 3.74 -24.64
C ASP A 419 17.88 2.89 -23.60
N LEU A 420 18.50 3.50 -22.59
CA LEU A 420 19.26 2.76 -21.59
C LEU A 420 18.42 2.42 -20.35
N PHE A 421 17.15 2.80 -20.33
CA PHE A 421 16.28 2.65 -19.17
C PHE A 421 16.12 1.18 -18.75
N MET A 422 15.68 0.30 -19.65
CA MET A 422 15.41 -1.12 -19.34
C MET A 422 16.65 -1.84 -18.80
N ILE A 423 17.81 -1.66 -19.43
CA ILE A 423 19.06 -2.28 -18.97
C ILE A 423 19.53 -1.71 -17.63
N THR A 424 19.28 -0.43 -17.37
CA THR A 424 19.61 0.20 -16.09
C THR A 424 18.70 -0.32 -15.00
N VAL A 425 17.38 -0.39 -15.23
CA VAL A 425 16.41 -1.00 -14.30
C VAL A 425 16.81 -2.42 -13.96
N LEU A 426 17.08 -3.27 -14.97
CA LEU A 426 17.51 -4.65 -14.77
C LEU A 426 18.74 -4.73 -13.85
N ARG A 427 19.79 -3.94 -14.13
CA ARG A 427 21.01 -3.93 -13.32
C ARG A 427 20.77 -3.47 -11.88
N LYS A 428 19.92 -2.47 -11.67
CA LYS A 428 19.57 -1.97 -10.34
C LYS A 428 18.78 -3.00 -9.54
N LEU A 429 17.78 -3.63 -10.15
CA LEU A 429 17.00 -4.68 -9.51
C LEU A 429 17.83 -5.93 -9.22
N LEU A 430 18.75 -6.33 -10.11
CA LEU A 430 19.68 -7.43 -9.86
C LEU A 430 20.57 -7.14 -8.65
N ARG A 431 21.10 -5.91 -8.54
CA ARG A 431 21.91 -5.50 -7.39
C ARG A 431 21.08 -5.49 -6.11
N LEU A 432 19.88 -4.92 -6.15
CA LEU A 432 18.98 -4.86 -5.00
C LEU A 432 18.63 -6.25 -4.50
N ASN A 433 18.23 -7.15 -5.39
CA ASN A 433 17.86 -8.52 -5.05
C ASN A 433 19.02 -9.33 -4.44
N ARG A 434 20.29 -9.08 -4.83
CA ARG A 434 21.45 -9.77 -4.24
C ARG A 434 21.56 -9.59 -2.72
N GLU A 435 21.01 -8.50 -2.18
CA GLU A 435 20.99 -8.27 -0.72
C GLU A 435 19.99 -9.21 0.00
N TYR A 436 18.98 -9.73 -0.69
CA TYR A 436 17.85 -10.46 -0.11
C TYR A 436 17.81 -11.96 -0.48
N ILE A 437 18.63 -12.41 -1.43
CA ILE A 437 18.65 -13.81 -1.85
C ILE A 437 19.33 -14.69 -0.79
N VAL A 438 18.51 -15.42 -0.04
CA VAL A 438 18.96 -16.43 0.95
C VAL A 438 18.91 -17.86 0.39
N ARG A 439 18.26 -18.12 -0.76
CA ARG A 439 18.01 -19.48 -1.29
C ARG A 439 18.79 -19.85 -2.57
N ARG A 440 19.42 -21.03 -2.55
CA ARG A 440 20.19 -21.72 -3.62
C ARG A 440 19.48 -21.93 -4.98
N ARG A 441 18.17 -21.71 -5.11
CA ARG A 441 17.41 -21.96 -6.37
C ARG A 441 17.44 -20.81 -7.38
N ILE A 442 17.91 -19.63 -6.97
CA ILE A 442 17.82 -18.39 -7.74
C ILE A 442 19.06 -18.17 -8.64
N THR A 443 20.05 -19.06 -8.58
CA THR A 443 21.38 -18.84 -9.16
C THR A 443 21.38 -18.85 -10.69
N GLU A 444 20.61 -19.70 -11.35
CA GLU A 444 20.67 -19.82 -12.82
C GLU A 444 20.01 -18.65 -13.53
N ALA A 445 18.76 -18.33 -13.18
CA ALA A 445 18.03 -17.19 -13.73
C ALA A 445 18.82 -15.88 -13.53
N TYR A 446 19.36 -15.66 -12.33
CA TYR A 446 20.15 -14.46 -12.04
C TYR A 446 21.48 -14.45 -12.76
N THR A 447 22.16 -15.59 -12.89
CA THR A 447 23.41 -15.68 -13.66
C THR A 447 23.15 -15.31 -15.11
N LYS A 448 22.11 -15.89 -15.72
CA LYS A 448 21.71 -15.63 -17.10
C LYS A 448 21.28 -14.16 -17.31
N LEU A 449 20.46 -13.60 -16.42
CA LEU A 449 20.09 -12.18 -16.45
C LEU A 449 21.29 -11.25 -16.23
N SER A 450 22.23 -11.62 -15.35
CA SER A 450 23.44 -10.82 -15.12
C SER A 450 24.40 -10.81 -16.31
N ASN A 451 24.36 -11.86 -17.13
CA ASN A 451 25.12 -11.98 -18.36
C ASN A 451 24.49 -11.21 -19.54
N ALA A 452 23.26 -10.71 -19.39
CA ALA A 452 22.61 -9.85 -20.38
C ALA A 452 23.42 -8.56 -20.55
N SER A 453 24.18 -8.49 -21.65
CA SER A 453 25.11 -7.39 -21.92
C SER A 453 24.55 -6.39 -22.94
N ILE A 454 23.40 -6.67 -23.57
CA ILE A 454 22.84 -5.89 -24.67
C ILE A 454 21.45 -5.36 -24.29
N LYS A 455 21.21 -4.06 -24.52
CA LYS A 455 19.91 -3.39 -24.35
C LYS A 455 18.76 -4.18 -25.01
N THR A 456 18.95 -4.56 -26.28
CA THR A 456 17.92 -5.14 -27.14
C THR A 456 17.62 -6.61 -26.85
N THR A 457 17.99 -7.14 -25.67
CA THR A 457 17.74 -8.53 -25.25
C THR A 457 16.99 -8.62 -23.92
N ILE A 458 16.53 -7.48 -23.40
CA ILE A 458 15.84 -7.37 -22.12
C ILE A 458 14.35 -7.18 -22.38
N SER A 459 13.55 -8.06 -21.80
CA SER A 459 12.09 -8.07 -21.87
C SER A 459 11.46 -7.34 -20.67
N LEU A 460 10.17 -7.00 -20.77
CA LEU A 460 9.38 -6.60 -19.60
C LEU A 460 9.24 -7.76 -18.61
N GLY A 461 9.13 -8.99 -19.11
CA GLY A 461 9.10 -10.20 -18.28
C GLY A 461 10.32 -10.35 -17.37
N ASP A 462 11.52 -9.97 -17.83
CA ASP A 462 12.73 -9.99 -17.02
C ASP A 462 12.65 -9.02 -15.83
N ILE A 463 12.10 -7.83 -16.06
CA ILE A 463 11.88 -6.83 -15.00
C ILE A 463 10.82 -7.31 -14.02
N TYR A 464 9.70 -7.84 -14.52
CA TYR A 464 8.62 -8.34 -13.69
C TYR A 464 9.10 -9.51 -12.82
N PHE A 465 9.93 -10.41 -13.35
CA PHE A 465 10.50 -11.52 -12.59
C PHE A 465 11.36 -11.01 -11.43
N LEU A 466 12.21 -10.02 -11.67
CA LEU A 466 13.05 -9.45 -10.61
C LEU A 466 12.25 -8.66 -9.57
N LEU A 467 11.14 -8.02 -9.96
CA LEU A 467 10.24 -7.34 -9.04
C LEU A 467 9.47 -8.34 -8.17
N GLU A 468 8.99 -9.43 -8.77
CA GLU A 468 8.29 -10.51 -8.08
C GLU A 468 9.23 -11.22 -7.09
N GLU A 469 10.45 -11.55 -7.50
CA GLU A 469 11.46 -12.14 -6.63
C GLU A 469 11.88 -11.18 -5.52
N PHE A 470 11.98 -9.88 -5.80
CA PHE A 470 12.22 -8.90 -4.75
C PHE A 470 11.07 -8.92 -3.74
N GLU A 471 9.83 -8.79 -4.18
CA GLU A 471 8.64 -8.80 -3.32
C GLU A 471 8.54 -10.03 -2.44
N LYS A 472 8.82 -11.23 -2.98
CA LYS A 472 8.80 -12.50 -2.24
C LYS A 472 9.88 -12.61 -1.16
N ASN A 473 10.99 -11.89 -1.30
CA ASN A 473 12.14 -11.97 -0.39
C ASN A 473 12.21 -10.80 0.60
N ILE A 474 11.35 -9.78 0.49
CA ILE A 474 11.26 -8.69 1.46
C ILE A 474 10.71 -9.21 2.79
N ASN A 475 11.35 -8.81 3.90
CA ASN A 475 10.81 -9.06 5.23
C ASN A 475 9.58 -8.17 5.45
N LEU A 476 8.52 -8.71 6.07
CA LEU A 476 7.29 -7.97 6.39
C LEU A 476 7.54 -6.72 7.26
N GLU A 477 8.63 -6.70 8.03
CA GLU A 477 9.03 -5.55 8.85
C GLU A 477 9.85 -4.49 8.08
N ASP A 478 10.31 -4.79 6.86
CA ASP A 478 11.09 -3.86 6.02
C ASP A 478 10.14 -2.93 5.24
N TYR A 479 9.59 -1.96 5.98
CA TYR A 479 8.65 -0.96 5.47
C TYR A 479 9.23 -0.15 4.29
N ASP A 480 10.51 0.22 4.35
CA ASP A 480 11.16 1.02 3.31
C ASP A 480 11.21 0.27 1.99
N SER A 481 11.55 -1.03 2.01
CA SER A 481 11.56 -1.85 0.80
C SER A 481 10.17 -2.04 0.20
N LEU A 482 9.15 -2.28 1.04
CA LEU A 482 7.76 -2.41 0.58
C LEU A 482 7.25 -1.10 -0.02
N LYS A 483 7.52 0.03 0.64
CA LYS A 483 7.14 1.36 0.15
C LYS A 483 7.87 1.71 -1.14
N PHE A 484 9.17 1.41 -1.22
CA PHE A 484 9.93 1.59 -2.45
C PHE A 484 9.34 0.77 -3.60
N LEU A 485 8.99 -0.50 -3.37
CA LEU A 485 8.44 -1.37 -4.40
C LEU A 485 7.15 -0.81 -5.01
N ASP A 486 6.20 -0.37 -4.19
CA ASP A 486 4.94 0.21 -4.67
C ASP A 486 5.19 1.51 -5.47
N LEU A 487 6.00 2.41 -4.91
CA LEU A 487 6.39 3.65 -5.59
C LEU A 487 7.13 3.39 -6.91
N PHE A 488 8.00 2.38 -6.93
CA PHE A 488 8.79 1.99 -8.10
C PHE A 488 7.91 1.43 -9.21
N LYS A 489 6.93 0.57 -8.90
CA LYS A 489 5.98 0.02 -9.88
C LYS A 489 5.20 1.16 -10.57
N LEU A 490 4.73 2.15 -9.82
CA LEU A 490 4.06 3.33 -10.38
C LEU A 490 5.02 4.21 -11.19
N TYR A 491 6.20 4.50 -10.65
CA TYR A 491 7.26 5.26 -11.34
C TYR A 491 7.62 4.65 -12.70
N PHE A 492 7.87 3.34 -12.71
CA PHE A 492 8.24 2.58 -13.90
C PHE A 492 7.13 2.67 -14.96
N SER A 493 5.87 2.48 -14.55
CA SER A 493 4.70 2.63 -15.43
C SER A 493 4.61 4.04 -16.03
N LEU A 494 4.82 5.07 -15.21
CA LEU A 494 4.81 6.47 -15.66
C LEU A 494 5.96 6.79 -16.61
N ARG A 495 7.15 6.20 -16.43
CA ARG A 495 8.26 6.36 -17.37
C ARG A 495 7.91 5.73 -18.71
N LEU A 496 7.39 4.51 -18.72
CA LEU A 496 7.00 3.82 -19.95
C LEU A 496 5.90 4.56 -20.73
N LEU A 497 4.88 5.09 -20.04
CA LEU A 497 3.83 5.89 -20.68
C LEU A 497 4.36 7.14 -21.41
N ASN A 498 5.49 7.67 -20.95
CA ASN A 498 6.11 8.88 -21.49
C ASN A 498 7.18 8.59 -22.57
N PHE A 499 7.43 7.32 -22.91
CA PHE A 499 8.38 6.98 -23.98
C PHE A 499 7.85 7.52 -25.31
N LYS A 500 8.68 8.34 -25.98
CA LYS A 500 8.30 8.94 -27.26
C LYS A 500 8.58 7.97 -28.42
N GLY A 501 7.58 7.73 -29.27
CA GLY A 501 7.69 7.05 -30.57
C GLY A 501 7.40 5.54 -30.55
N GLU A 502 6.73 5.04 -31.60
CA GLU A 502 6.32 3.63 -31.77
C GLU A 502 7.50 2.65 -31.77
N LEU A 503 8.67 3.07 -32.27
CA LEU A 503 9.90 2.27 -32.34
C LEU A 503 10.38 1.84 -30.95
N ASN A 504 10.23 2.68 -29.93
CA ASN A 504 10.68 2.37 -28.56
C ASN A 504 9.77 1.34 -27.87
N THR A 505 8.45 1.40 -28.11
CA THR A 505 7.49 0.42 -27.57
C THR A 505 7.62 -0.97 -28.20
N LEU A 506 7.97 -1.03 -29.49
CA LEU A 506 8.25 -2.28 -30.21
C LEU A 506 9.51 -2.98 -29.68
N GLU A 507 10.58 -2.24 -29.40
CA GLU A 507 11.82 -2.82 -28.85
C GLU A 507 11.62 -3.44 -27.45
N ILE A 508 10.83 -2.79 -26.60
CA ILE A 508 10.63 -3.21 -25.20
C ILE A 508 9.71 -4.43 -25.09
N THR A 509 8.82 -4.62 -26.08
CA THR A 509 7.91 -5.77 -26.14
C THR A 509 8.42 -6.90 -27.03
N LYS A 510 9.58 -6.75 -27.68
CA LYS A 510 10.15 -7.74 -28.61
C LYS A 510 10.21 -9.16 -28.01
N TYR A 511 10.43 -9.27 -26.71
CA TYR A 511 10.56 -10.54 -25.97
C TYR A 511 9.42 -10.78 -24.96
N GLY A 512 8.33 -10.01 -25.07
CA GLY A 512 7.11 -10.22 -24.30
C GLY A 512 7.11 -9.71 -22.85
N PHE A 513 6.04 -10.09 -22.15
CA PHE A 513 5.71 -9.68 -20.78
C PHE A 513 6.01 -10.75 -19.72
N VAL A 514 6.49 -11.92 -20.14
CA VAL A 514 6.77 -13.07 -19.27
C VAL A 514 8.20 -13.52 -19.42
N ASN A 515 8.76 -14.06 -18.34
CA ASN A 515 10.09 -14.66 -18.35
C ASN A 515 9.96 -16.17 -18.11
N LYS A 516 10.77 -16.98 -18.79
CA LYS A 516 10.71 -18.45 -18.69
C LYS A 516 10.89 -19.04 -17.29
N TYR A 517 11.49 -18.28 -16.37
CA TYR A 517 11.69 -18.65 -14.97
C TYR A 517 10.48 -18.31 -14.10
N MET A 518 9.48 -17.60 -14.64
CA MET A 518 8.19 -17.45 -13.99
C MET A 518 7.41 -18.77 -14.10
N ASN A 519 6.69 -19.11 -13.02
CA ASN A 519 5.79 -20.26 -12.98
C ASN A 519 4.37 -19.74 -12.75
N ILE A 520 3.74 -19.30 -13.84
CA ILE A 520 2.44 -18.62 -13.87
C ILE A 520 1.30 -19.63 -13.92
N LEU A 521 1.36 -20.68 -14.75
CA LEU A 521 0.36 -21.75 -14.76
C LEU A 521 0.84 -22.91 -13.88
N PRO A 522 0.39 -23.01 -12.61
CA PRO A 522 1.01 -23.92 -11.66
C PRO A 522 0.87 -25.38 -12.12
N LYS A 523 2.01 -26.07 -12.22
CA LYS A 523 2.07 -27.50 -12.56
C LYS A 523 1.87 -28.39 -11.34
N GLU A 524 1.31 -29.58 -11.57
CA GLU A 524 1.30 -30.62 -10.55
C GLU A 524 2.70 -31.24 -10.43
N LYS A 525 2.99 -31.82 -9.27
CA LYS A 525 4.30 -32.40 -9.00
C LYS A 525 4.57 -33.56 -9.97
N GLY A 526 5.66 -33.47 -10.73
CA GLY A 526 6.07 -34.49 -11.69
C GLY A 526 5.47 -34.35 -13.10
N LEU A 527 4.69 -33.30 -13.37
CA LEU A 527 4.23 -32.96 -14.72
C LEU A 527 5.11 -31.88 -15.36
N LYS A 528 5.16 -31.88 -16.70
CA LYS A 528 5.85 -30.87 -17.52
C LYS A 528 5.28 -29.49 -17.28
N SER A 529 6.14 -28.45 -17.38
CA SER A 529 5.68 -27.07 -17.38
C SER A 529 4.68 -26.84 -18.51
N ARG A 530 3.69 -25.97 -18.30
CA ARG A 530 2.70 -25.61 -19.32
C ARG A 530 2.95 -24.24 -19.93
N ASP A 531 3.76 -23.44 -19.24
CA ASP A 531 4.06 -22.04 -19.55
C ASP A 531 5.02 -21.94 -20.73
N PHE A 532 6.02 -22.82 -20.79
CA PHE A 532 7.09 -22.81 -21.77
C PHE A 532 7.42 -24.25 -22.18
N LEU A 533 7.03 -24.63 -23.40
CA LEU A 533 7.26 -25.95 -23.97
C LEU A 533 8.41 -25.90 -24.97
N GLN A 534 9.49 -26.60 -24.66
CA GLN A 534 10.64 -26.69 -25.54
C GLN A 534 10.54 -27.90 -26.47
N PHE A 535 10.78 -27.69 -27.76
CA PHE A 535 10.80 -28.73 -28.79
C PHE A 535 12.04 -28.61 -29.69
N PHE A 536 12.41 -29.71 -30.36
CA PHE A 536 13.56 -29.80 -31.28
C PHE A 536 13.11 -30.12 -32.70
N GLY A 537 13.90 -29.68 -33.68
CA GLY A 537 13.65 -29.85 -35.12
C GLY A 537 13.01 -28.63 -35.78
N THR A 538 12.96 -28.64 -37.11
CA THR A 538 12.05 -27.76 -37.87
C THR A 538 10.61 -28.17 -37.55
N LEU A 539 9.66 -27.25 -37.71
CA LEU A 539 8.22 -27.53 -37.59
C LEU A 539 7.82 -28.31 -38.86
N ASP A 540 8.35 -29.52 -39.02
CA ASP A 540 7.95 -30.51 -40.03
C ASP A 540 6.65 -31.20 -39.59
N TRP A 541 5.86 -30.54 -38.73
CA TRP A 541 4.59 -31.06 -38.27
C TRP A 541 3.65 -30.82 -39.43
N ASN A 542 2.93 -31.86 -39.81
CA ASN A 542 2.17 -31.89 -41.07
C ASN A 542 0.95 -30.97 -40.98
N TYR A 543 1.15 -29.65 -40.99
CA TYR A 543 0.10 -28.63 -40.94
C TYR A 543 -0.65 -28.48 -42.25
N ASP A 544 -0.36 -29.33 -43.25
CA ASP A 544 -1.12 -29.40 -44.51
C ASP A 544 -2.63 -29.58 -44.26
N PHE A 545 -3.00 -30.07 -43.07
CA PHE A 545 -4.39 -30.25 -42.63
C PHE A 545 -4.96 -29.12 -41.78
N LEU A 546 -4.13 -28.17 -41.31
CA LEU A 546 -4.60 -27.00 -40.57
C LEU A 546 -5.12 -25.93 -41.52
N ARG A 547 -6.19 -25.24 -41.10
CA ARG A 547 -6.62 -24.03 -41.78
C ARG A 547 -5.61 -22.91 -41.58
N GLU A 548 -5.60 -21.96 -42.50
CA GLU A 548 -4.70 -20.79 -42.45
C GLU A 548 -4.86 -20.00 -41.14
N GLU A 549 -6.07 -19.85 -40.63
CA GLU A 549 -6.32 -19.20 -39.35
C GLU A 549 -5.79 -20.01 -38.15
N GLU A 550 -5.78 -21.34 -38.23
CA GLU A 550 -5.24 -22.22 -37.18
C GLU A 550 -3.71 -22.21 -37.20
N VAL A 551 -3.09 -22.15 -38.38
CA VAL A 551 -1.65 -21.93 -38.53
C VAL A 551 -1.25 -20.58 -37.92
N PHE A 552 -2.05 -19.53 -38.15
CA PHE A 552 -1.86 -18.24 -37.51
C PHE A 552 -1.98 -18.34 -35.98
N ILE A 553 -3.02 -18.99 -35.43
CA ILE A 553 -3.18 -19.20 -33.99
C ILE A 553 -1.97 -19.92 -33.42
N LEU A 554 -1.55 -21.04 -34.01
CA LEU A 554 -0.37 -21.79 -33.57
C LEU A 554 0.89 -20.90 -33.58
N GLY A 555 1.08 -20.12 -34.63
CA GLY A 555 2.19 -19.16 -34.74
C GLY A 555 2.20 -18.13 -33.62
N MET A 556 1.03 -17.68 -33.18
CA MET A 556 0.92 -16.73 -32.07
C MET A 556 1.35 -17.33 -30.72
N PHE A 557 1.40 -18.66 -30.58
CA PHE A 557 1.91 -19.34 -29.39
C PHE A 557 3.43 -19.56 -29.44
N VAL A 558 4.09 -19.33 -30.58
CA VAL A 558 5.54 -19.54 -30.73
C VAL A 558 6.30 -18.40 -30.05
N PHE A 559 6.92 -18.68 -28.91
CA PHE A 559 7.71 -17.71 -28.14
C PHE A 559 9.11 -17.51 -28.75
N TYR A 560 9.71 -18.57 -29.31
CA TYR A 560 11.09 -18.55 -29.83
C TYR A 560 11.31 -19.64 -30.88
N LEU A 561 12.09 -19.33 -31.93
CA LEU A 561 12.65 -20.25 -32.93
C LEU A 561 14.12 -19.88 -33.20
N GLY A 562 15.05 -20.80 -32.96
CA GLY A 562 16.49 -20.50 -33.07
C GLY A 562 17.41 -21.68 -33.40
N GLU A 563 18.70 -21.40 -33.60
CA GLU A 563 19.73 -22.39 -33.99
C GLU A 563 20.62 -22.88 -32.81
N GLY A 564 20.64 -22.18 -31.67
CA GLY A 564 21.67 -22.29 -30.61
C GLY A 564 21.26 -22.85 -29.23
N ASN A 565 21.63 -22.16 -28.13
CA ASN A 565 21.39 -22.53 -26.72
C ASN A 565 20.32 -21.60 -26.08
N GLU A 566 19.48 -22.04 -25.14
CA GLU A 566 18.06 -21.56 -24.85
C GLU A 566 17.84 -20.07 -24.58
N ASP A 567 18.89 -19.27 -24.57
CA ASP A 567 18.91 -17.94 -24.06
C ASP A 567 19.10 -16.93 -25.20
N TYR A 568 18.01 -16.30 -25.65
CA TYR A 568 17.97 -15.17 -26.60
C TYR A 568 18.79 -13.94 -26.14
N ARG A 569 19.53 -14.06 -25.03
CA ARG A 569 20.33 -13.06 -24.34
C ARG A 569 21.79 -12.99 -24.82
N HIS A 570 22.24 -13.91 -25.68
CA HIS A 570 23.60 -13.91 -26.24
C HIS A 570 23.69 -13.15 -27.58
N LYS A 571 24.84 -12.49 -27.82
CA LYS A 571 25.13 -11.71 -29.04
C LYS A 571 24.99 -12.49 -30.36
N LEU A 572 25.04 -13.81 -30.30
CA LEU A 572 24.91 -14.72 -31.44
C LEU A 572 23.44 -15.01 -31.79
N ASP A 573 22.50 -14.79 -30.86
CA ASP A 573 21.07 -15.11 -30.98
C ASP A 573 20.22 -13.82 -31.10
N LYS A 574 20.65 -12.86 -31.91
CA LYS A 574 20.00 -11.53 -32.02
C LYS A 574 18.54 -11.57 -32.45
N ASP A 575 18.16 -12.62 -33.16
CA ASP A 575 16.83 -12.81 -33.73
C ASP A 575 16.18 -14.05 -33.10
N ILE A 576 15.00 -13.83 -32.53
CA ILE A 576 14.19 -14.85 -31.85
C ILE A 576 13.36 -15.70 -32.81
N PHE A 577 13.30 -15.30 -34.08
CA PHE A 577 12.62 -16.02 -35.14
C PHE A 577 13.57 -16.09 -36.34
N VAL A 578 14.22 -17.24 -36.51
CA VAL A 578 15.07 -17.53 -37.67
C VAL A 578 14.39 -18.55 -38.57
N GLU A 579 14.53 -18.43 -39.88
CA GLU A 579 13.87 -19.34 -40.84
C GLU A 579 14.35 -20.79 -40.73
N ARG A 580 15.62 -21.00 -40.39
CA ARG A 580 16.26 -22.32 -40.28
C ARG A 580 16.57 -22.66 -38.83
N TYR A 581 15.54 -22.84 -38.00
CA TYR A 581 15.72 -23.20 -36.59
C TYR A 581 15.90 -24.71 -36.41
N THR A 582 16.56 -25.07 -35.32
CA THR A 582 16.74 -26.46 -34.86
C THR A 582 15.95 -26.76 -33.60
N ARG A 583 15.24 -25.76 -33.07
CA ARG A 583 14.54 -25.78 -31.78
C ARG A 583 13.57 -24.60 -31.66
N GLY A 584 12.60 -24.75 -30.76
CA GLY A 584 11.70 -23.66 -30.41
C GLY A 584 11.07 -23.78 -29.04
N ILE A 585 10.37 -22.71 -28.64
CA ILE A 585 9.61 -22.63 -27.39
C ILE A 585 8.18 -22.20 -27.73
N LEU A 586 7.19 -22.94 -27.25
CA LEU A 586 5.79 -22.51 -27.26
C LEU A 586 5.38 -22.01 -25.89
N SER A 587 4.59 -20.95 -25.87
CA SER A 587 4.01 -20.37 -24.67
C SER A 587 2.65 -19.74 -24.98
N PRO A 588 1.60 -20.00 -24.18
CA PRO A 588 0.33 -19.29 -24.34
C PRO A 588 0.47 -17.77 -24.14
N PHE A 589 1.47 -17.34 -23.38
CA PHE A 589 1.76 -15.92 -23.15
C PHE A 589 2.40 -15.22 -24.35
N ALA A 590 2.83 -15.97 -25.38
CA ALA A 590 3.44 -15.39 -26.57
C ALA A 590 2.46 -14.56 -27.40
N ILE A 591 1.15 -14.85 -27.28
CA ILE A 591 0.09 -14.14 -28.01
C ILE A 591 0.05 -12.64 -27.72
N TRP A 592 0.57 -12.20 -26.56
CA TRP A 592 0.61 -10.79 -26.16
C TRP A 592 1.75 -9.99 -26.78
N HIS A 593 2.66 -10.60 -27.53
CA HIS A 593 3.73 -9.85 -28.17
C HIS A 593 4.00 -10.27 -29.61
N ASN A 594 3.56 -11.46 -30.01
CA ASN A 594 3.71 -11.93 -31.39
C ASN A 594 2.95 -11.11 -32.43
N VAL A 595 2.05 -10.22 -32.01
CA VAL A 595 1.45 -9.22 -32.90
C VAL A 595 2.53 -8.36 -33.59
N ASN A 596 3.63 -8.08 -32.89
CA ASN A 596 4.76 -7.35 -33.45
C ASN A 596 5.62 -8.19 -34.42
N ASN A 597 5.44 -9.51 -34.41
CA ASN A 597 6.23 -10.50 -35.16
C ASN A 597 5.43 -11.18 -36.27
N ILE A 598 4.18 -10.75 -36.53
CA ILE A 598 3.27 -11.37 -37.51
C ILE A 598 3.93 -11.55 -38.87
N LYS A 599 4.65 -10.54 -39.37
CA LYS A 599 5.32 -10.62 -40.68
C LYS A 599 6.40 -11.71 -40.70
N THR A 600 7.23 -11.79 -39.67
CA THR A 600 8.28 -12.80 -39.59
C THR A 600 7.67 -14.20 -39.46
N LEU A 601 6.66 -14.36 -38.60
CA LEU A 601 5.93 -15.62 -38.44
C LEU A 601 5.20 -16.03 -39.72
N SER A 602 4.67 -15.08 -40.48
CA SER A 602 3.98 -15.35 -41.75
C SER A 602 4.90 -15.96 -42.80
N ILE A 603 6.17 -15.56 -42.81
CA ILE A 603 7.19 -16.10 -43.71
C ILE A 603 7.57 -17.51 -43.26
N ILE A 604 7.77 -17.72 -41.95
CA ILE A 604 8.23 -18.99 -41.40
C ILE A 604 7.14 -20.06 -41.47
N LEU A 605 5.90 -19.70 -41.16
CA LEU A 605 4.75 -20.61 -41.04
C LEU A 605 3.83 -20.59 -42.26
N ASN A 606 4.10 -19.72 -43.23
CA ASN A 606 3.40 -19.63 -44.52
C ASN A 606 1.88 -19.34 -44.39
N PHE A 607 1.51 -18.24 -43.73
CA PHE A 607 0.12 -17.72 -43.68
C PHE A 607 0.04 -16.28 -44.23
N SER A 608 -1.14 -15.84 -44.68
CA SER A 608 -1.37 -14.50 -45.23
C SER A 608 -1.56 -13.46 -44.13
N THR A 609 -0.78 -12.38 -44.20
CA THR A 609 -0.98 -11.20 -43.33
C THR A 609 -2.19 -10.35 -43.74
N GLU A 610 -2.75 -10.58 -44.93
CA GLU A 610 -3.88 -9.79 -45.44
C GLU A 610 -5.24 -10.37 -45.03
N GLY A 611 -5.26 -11.56 -44.43
CA GLY A 611 -6.46 -12.24 -43.96
C GLY A 611 -7.25 -11.43 -42.94
N LYS A 612 -8.59 -11.51 -43.02
CA LYS A 612 -9.50 -10.77 -42.13
C LYS A 612 -9.23 -11.07 -40.66
N PHE A 613 -9.00 -12.34 -40.31
CA PHE A 613 -8.74 -12.76 -38.93
C PHE A 613 -7.44 -12.15 -38.38
N VAL A 614 -6.35 -12.15 -39.17
CA VAL A 614 -5.07 -11.54 -38.78
C VAL A 614 -5.23 -10.04 -38.51
N LYS A 615 -5.89 -9.31 -39.41
CA LYS A 615 -6.14 -7.86 -39.25
C LYS A 615 -6.97 -7.52 -38.02
N LEU A 616 -7.98 -8.33 -37.69
CA LEU A 616 -8.78 -8.14 -36.48
C LEU A 616 -7.94 -8.29 -35.21
N ASN A 617 -6.98 -9.23 -35.18
CA ASN A 617 -6.07 -9.39 -34.05
C ASN A 617 -5.10 -8.21 -33.91
N GLU A 618 -4.57 -7.69 -35.02
CA GLU A 618 -3.74 -6.47 -35.01
C GLU A 618 -4.53 -5.23 -34.52
N GLU A 619 -5.77 -5.09 -34.96
CA GLU A 619 -6.64 -3.98 -34.56
C GLU A 619 -7.00 -4.05 -33.08
N TRP A 620 -7.35 -5.24 -32.57
CA TRP A 620 -7.60 -5.45 -31.14
C TRP A 620 -6.38 -5.07 -30.32
N PHE A 621 -5.19 -5.56 -30.68
CA PHE A 621 -3.97 -5.32 -29.93
C PHE A 621 -3.64 -3.83 -29.78
N LYS A 622 -3.80 -3.04 -30.85
CA LYS A 622 -3.55 -1.59 -30.85
C LYS A 622 -4.49 -0.83 -29.92
N ASN A 623 -5.73 -1.30 -29.80
CA ASN A 623 -6.79 -0.59 -29.06
C ASN A 623 -6.99 -1.13 -27.64
N SER A 624 -6.56 -2.37 -27.37
CA SER A 624 -6.84 -3.12 -26.16
C SER A 624 -6.43 -2.37 -24.88
N LEU A 625 -7.38 -2.31 -23.95
CA LEU A 625 -7.15 -1.84 -22.58
C LEU A 625 -6.28 -2.83 -21.80
N PHE A 626 -6.54 -4.13 -21.96
CA PHE A 626 -5.78 -5.21 -21.34
C PHE A 626 -4.29 -5.15 -21.71
N ILE A 627 -3.97 -5.04 -23.00
CA ILE A 627 -2.58 -4.92 -23.46
C ILE A 627 -1.90 -3.67 -22.89
N LYS A 628 -2.60 -2.53 -22.84
CA LYS A 628 -2.08 -1.32 -22.20
C LYS A 628 -1.76 -1.53 -20.72
N GLN A 629 -2.59 -2.28 -20.00
CA GLN A 629 -2.32 -2.62 -18.60
C GLN A 629 -1.13 -3.59 -18.43
N LEU A 630 -0.80 -4.43 -19.42
CA LEU A 630 0.33 -5.35 -19.29
C LEU A 630 1.70 -4.64 -19.14
N TYR A 631 1.81 -3.37 -19.53
CA TYR A 631 3.00 -2.54 -19.29
C TYR A 631 3.16 -2.10 -17.83
N ASN A 632 2.11 -2.20 -17.03
CA ASN A 632 2.10 -1.85 -15.62
C ASN A 632 2.44 -3.07 -14.75
N PRO A 633 3.65 -3.14 -14.14
CA PRO A 633 4.06 -4.28 -13.31
C PRO A 633 3.07 -4.59 -12.17
N SER A 634 2.42 -3.57 -11.61
CA SER A 634 1.45 -3.73 -10.52
C SER A 634 0.23 -4.55 -10.96
N PHE A 635 -0.25 -4.33 -12.18
CA PHE A 635 -1.34 -5.10 -12.77
C PHE A 635 -0.88 -6.48 -13.21
N THR A 636 0.20 -6.55 -13.98
CA THR A 636 0.68 -7.80 -14.61
C THR A 636 1.03 -8.87 -13.58
N LEU A 637 1.77 -8.50 -12.53
CA LEU A 637 2.11 -9.45 -11.46
C LEU A 637 0.88 -9.91 -10.69
N LYS A 638 -0.12 -9.03 -10.49
CA LYS A 638 -1.36 -9.39 -9.79
C LYS A 638 -2.21 -10.37 -10.61
N ILE A 639 -2.25 -10.24 -11.93
CA ILE A 639 -2.87 -11.23 -12.79
C ILE A 639 -2.17 -12.58 -12.65
N PHE A 640 -0.83 -12.62 -12.69
CA PHE A 640 -0.10 -13.88 -12.54
C PHE A 640 -0.38 -14.55 -11.20
N GLU A 641 -0.44 -13.78 -10.12
CA GLU A 641 -0.85 -14.25 -8.79
C GLU A 641 -2.27 -14.85 -8.83
N TYR A 642 -3.25 -14.13 -9.41
CA TYR A 642 -4.65 -14.58 -9.45
C TYR A 642 -4.90 -15.77 -10.38
N ILE A 643 -4.12 -15.94 -11.44
CA ILE A 643 -4.12 -17.17 -12.23
C ILE A 643 -3.66 -18.36 -11.36
N GLY A 644 -2.59 -18.17 -10.57
CA GLY A 644 -2.14 -19.16 -9.60
C GLY A 644 -3.21 -19.49 -8.55
N GLU A 645 -3.90 -18.47 -8.03
CA GLU A 645 -5.04 -18.66 -7.14
C GLU A 645 -6.19 -19.43 -7.80
N PHE A 646 -6.54 -19.11 -9.05
CA PHE A 646 -7.58 -19.80 -9.81
C PHE A 646 -7.28 -21.30 -9.92
N ARG A 647 -6.05 -21.65 -10.30
CA ARG A 647 -5.59 -23.05 -10.36
C ARG A 647 -5.77 -23.76 -9.03
N LEU A 648 -5.36 -23.13 -7.93
CA LEU A 648 -5.29 -23.76 -6.60
C LEU A 648 -6.65 -23.80 -5.87
N LYS A 649 -7.48 -22.78 -6.04
CA LYS A 649 -8.73 -22.58 -5.28
C LYS A 649 -9.98 -22.97 -6.07
N ILE A 650 -10.00 -22.80 -7.40
CA ILE A 650 -11.21 -22.97 -8.21
C ILE A 650 -11.22 -24.29 -8.98
N VAL A 651 -10.11 -24.64 -9.67
CA VAL A 651 -10.03 -25.80 -10.58
C VAL A 651 -9.07 -26.90 -10.10
N LYS A 652 -8.82 -26.96 -8.78
CA LYS A 652 -7.82 -27.81 -8.12
C LYS A 652 -7.68 -29.23 -8.70
N ASP A 653 -8.77 -29.98 -8.76
CA ASP A 653 -8.78 -31.36 -9.26
C ASP A 653 -9.57 -31.47 -10.58
N SER A 654 -9.72 -30.35 -11.29
CA SER A 654 -10.59 -30.21 -12.46
C SER A 654 -9.84 -29.86 -13.74
N LEU A 655 -8.61 -30.34 -13.89
CA LEU A 655 -7.86 -30.15 -15.13
C LEU A 655 -8.34 -31.11 -16.22
N PRO A 656 -8.41 -30.66 -17.48
CA PRO A 656 -8.53 -31.54 -18.64
C PRO A 656 -7.32 -32.48 -18.79
N ASP A 657 -7.52 -33.60 -19.46
CA ASP A 657 -6.48 -34.63 -19.65
C ASP A 657 -5.48 -34.29 -20.77
N ASN A 658 -5.67 -33.17 -21.47
CA ASN A 658 -4.82 -32.74 -22.57
C ASN A 658 -4.33 -31.29 -22.40
N TYR A 659 -3.22 -30.96 -23.07
CA TYR A 659 -2.54 -29.67 -22.94
C TYR A 659 -3.41 -28.52 -23.46
N PHE A 660 -3.98 -28.63 -24.66
CA PHE A 660 -4.76 -27.56 -25.28
C PHE A 660 -5.93 -27.11 -24.39
N ASP A 661 -6.76 -28.06 -23.96
CA ASP A 661 -7.91 -27.78 -23.10
C ASP A 661 -7.45 -27.24 -21.72
N THR A 662 -6.33 -27.75 -21.20
CA THR A 662 -5.76 -27.25 -19.93
C THR A 662 -5.29 -25.81 -20.06
N VAL A 663 -4.71 -25.44 -21.20
CA VAL A 663 -4.35 -24.05 -21.49
C VAL A 663 -5.61 -23.20 -21.61
N CYS A 664 -6.64 -23.62 -22.35
CA CYS A 664 -7.92 -22.90 -22.37
C CYS A 664 -8.46 -22.66 -20.96
N LEU A 665 -8.45 -23.68 -20.09
CA LEU A 665 -8.94 -23.53 -18.72
C LEU A 665 -8.03 -22.63 -17.85
N LEU A 666 -6.73 -22.87 -17.82
CA LEU A 666 -5.86 -22.15 -16.86
C LEU A 666 -5.45 -20.78 -17.35
N PHE A 667 -5.16 -20.63 -18.64
CA PHE A 667 -4.77 -19.36 -19.21
C PHE A 667 -6.00 -18.50 -19.49
N VAL A 668 -6.95 -18.96 -20.32
CA VAL A 668 -8.10 -18.11 -20.71
C VAL A 668 -9.03 -17.86 -19.53
N TYR A 669 -9.59 -18.91 -18.92
CA TYR A 669 -10.51 -18.75 -17.80
C TYR A 669 -9.82 -18.20 -16.54
N GLY A 670 -8.55 -18.56 -16.31
CA GLY A 670 -7.77 -17.98 -15.21
C GLY A 670 -7.59 -16.46 -15.36
N ILE A 671 -7.32 -15.96 -16.56
CA ILE A 671 -7.23 -14.52 -16.82
C ILE A 671 -8.60 -13.86 -16.66
N ILE A 672 -9.67 -14.43 -17.23
CA ILE A 672 -11.03 -13.89 -17.07
C ILE A 672 -11.39 -13.77 -15.59
N TYR A 673 -11.15 -14.83 -14.80
CA TYR A 673 -11.32 -14.81 -13.34
C TYR A 673 -10.49 -13.70 -12.67
N SER A 674 -9.23 -13.54 -13.09
CA SER A 674 -8.33 -12.52 -12.54
C SER A 674 -8.83 -11.12 -12.82
N LEU A 675 -9.32 -10.88 -14.03
CA LEU A 675 -9.87 -9.60 -14.47
C LEU A 675 -11.20 -9.29 -13.77
N GLU A 676 -12.13 -10.23 -13.68
CA GLU A 676 -13.37 -10.07 -12.92
C GLU A 676 -13.08 -9.70 -11.47
N LYS A 677 -12.14 -10.40 -10.84
CA LYS A 677 -11.77 -10.12 -9.45
C LYS A 677 -11.23 -8.70 -9.27
N LEU A 678 -10.45 -8.20 -10.22
CA LEU A 678 -9.94 -6.82 -10.21
C LEU A 678 -11.07 -5.80 -10.48
N GLU A 679 -11.96 -6.09 -11.43
CA GLU A 679 -13.12 -5.26 -11.73
C GLU A 679 -14.05 -5.14 -10.53
N ASP A 680 -14.37 -6.26 -9.86
CA ASP A 680 -15.21 -6.29 -8.67
C ASP A 680 -14.55 -5.56 -7.49
N LEU A 681 -13.28 -5.86 -7.21
CA LEU A 681 -12.56 -5.31 -6.06
C LEU A 681 -12.39 -3.79 -6.17
N TYR A 682 -12.12 -3.28 -7.37
CA TYR A 682 -11.82 -1.87 -7.59
C TYR A 682 -12.95 -1.11 -8.32
N LYS A 683 -14.10 -1.76 -8.53
CA LYS A 683 -15.28 -1.20 -9.21
C LYS A 683 -14.93 -0.62 -10.57
N LEU A 684 -14.12 -1.36 -11.32
CA LEU A 684 -13.69 -1.07 -12.69
C LEU A 684 -14.58 -1.82 -13.68
N GLU A 685 -14.59 -1.39 -14.94
CA GLU A 685 -15.37 -2.02 -16.00
C GLU A 685 -14.57 -2.08 -17.30
N GLY A 686 -14.80 -3.11 -18.11
CA GLY A 686 -14.38 -3.20 -19.51
C GLY A 686 -13.14 -4.03 -19.80
N LEU A 687 -12.35 -4.43 -18.80
CA LEU A 687 -11.19 -5.32 -18.96
C LEU A 687 -11.59 -6.73 -19.40
N VAL A 688 -12.59 -7.33 -18.74
CA VAL A 688 -13.07 -8.68 -19.09
C VAL A 688 -13.62 -8.67 -20.52
N LYS A 689 -14.43 -7.65 -20.84
CA LYS A 689 -14.99 -7.47 -22.19
C LYS A 689 -13.89 -7.26 -23.23
N ASP A 690 -12.90 -6.42 -22.95
CA ASP A 690 -11.77 -6.19 -23.84
C ASP A 690 -10.98 -7.49 -24.10
N PHE A 691 -10.64 -8.25 -23.05
CA PHE A 691 -9.89 -9.50 -23.19
C PHE A 691 -10.68 -10.59 -23.94
N THR A 692 -11.97 -10.76 -23.66
CA THR A 692 -12.83 -11.76 -24.32
C THR A 692 -13.17 -11.40 -25.77
N ASN A 693 -13.03 -10.12 -26.15
CA ASN A 693 -13.13 -9.65 -27.54
C ASN A 693 -11.85 -9.88 -28.36
N PHE A 694 -10.76 -10.35 -27.75
CA PHE A 694 -9.56 -10.71 -28.50
C PHE A 694 -9.90 -11.89 -29.43
N PRO A 695 -9.76 -11.79 -30.78
CA PRO A 695 -10.31 -12.80 -31.68
C PRO A 695 -9.78 -14.22 -31.43
N ILE A 696 -8.49 -14.39 -31.10
CA ILE A 696 -7.94 -15.71 -30.73
C ILE A 696 -8.61 -16.27 -29.47
N ILE A 697 -8.78 -15.45 -28.43
CA ILE A 697 -9.40 -15.86 -27.17
C ILE A 697 -10.88 -16.19 -27.38
N ASN A 698 -11.57 -15.40 -28.19
CA ASN A 698 -12.96 -15.62 -28.54
C ASN A 698 -13.15 -17.00 -29.19
N GLU A 699 -12.29 -17.35 -30.15
CA GLU A 699 -12.33 -18.67 -30.81
C GLU A 699 -11.96 -19.82 -29.86
N MET A 700 -10.94 -19.64 -29.02
CA MET A 700 -10.61 -20.63 -27.98
C MET A 700 -11.77 -20.87 -27.01
N LEU A 701 -12.49 -19.81 -26.62
CA LEU A 701 -13.69 -19.91 -25.77
C LEU A 701 -14.83 -20.65 -26.48
N LYS A 702 -15.10 -20.31 -27.75
CA LYS A 702 -16.12 -21.00 -28.54
C LYS A 702 -15.82 -22.49 -28.64
N TYR A 703 -14.60 -22.86 -29.03
CA TYR A 703 -14.20 -24.27 -29.14
C TYR A 703 -14.31 -24.99 -27.80
N PHE A 704 -13.75 -24.42 -26.73
CA PHE A 704 -13.78 -25.03 -25.40
C PHE A 704 -15.22 -25.22 -24.88
N ASN A 705 -16.13 -24.30 -25.15
CA ASN A 705 -17.54 -24.38 -24.73
C ASN A 705 -18.36 -25.43 -25.50
N GLN A 706 -17.91 -25.85 -26.68
CA GLN A 706 -18.56 -26.91 -27.46
C GLN A 706 -18.20 -28.32 -26.97
N GLN A 707 -17.10 -28.45 -26.25
CA GLN A 707 -16.62 -29.72 -25.73
C GLN A 707 -17.48 -30.18 -24.53
N ILE A 708 -17.64 -31.50 -24.40
CA ILE A 708 -18.33 -32.11 -23.26
C ILE A 708 -17.27 -32.58 -22.25
N TYR A 709 -17.19 -31.91 -21.11
CA TYR A 709 -16.32 -32.32 -20.02
C TYR A 709 -17.10 -33.10 -18.96
N PHE A 710 -16.55 -34.26 -18.55
CA PHE A 710 -17.11 -35.02 -17.41
C PHE A 710 -17.02 -34.25 -16.08
N ASN A 711 -16.12 -33.26 -16.00
CA ASN A 711 -15.92 -32.47 -14.80
C ASN A 711 -17.00 -31.39 -14.65
N LYS A 712 -17.89 -31.57 -13.66
CA LYS A 712 -18.97 -30.63 -13.33
C LYS A 712 -18.48 -29.20 -13.13
N LYS A 713 -17.28 -29.00 -12.57
CA LYS A 713 -16.72 -27.67 -12.30
C LYS A 713 -16.39 -26.91 -13.58
N ILE A 714 -15.91 -27.59 -14.61
CA ILE A 714 -15.62 -26.98 -15.91
C ILE A 714 -16.94 -26.52 -16.55
N ASN A 715 -17.98 -27.36 -16.49
CA ASN A 715 -19.30 -26.98 -17.03
C ASN A 715 -19.92 -25.79 -16.27
N GLU A 716 -19.78 -25.74 -14.94
CA GLU A 716 -20.19 -24.57 -14.14
C GLU A 716 -19.46 -23.28 -14.56
N LEU A 717 -18.17 -23.37 -14.89
CA LEU A 717 -17.39 -22.23 -15.38
C LEU A 717 -17.84 -21.82 -16.78
N ASN A 718 -18.04 -22.77 -17.70
CA ASN A 718 -18.56 -22.51 -19.03
C ASN A 718 -19.92 -21.81 -18.96
N ASP A 719 -20.80 -22.23 -18.04
CA ASP A 719 -22.09 -21.58 -17.81
C ASP A 719 -21.96 -20.17 -17.22
N LYS A 720 -21.05 -19.98 -16.26
CA LYS A 720 -20.79 -18.67 -15.64
C LYS A 720 -20.28 -17.66 -16.68
N TYR A 721 -19.33 -18.07 -17.50
CA TYR A 721 -18.60 -17.21 -18.44
C TYR A 721 -19.20 -17.21 -19.86
N LYS A 722 -20.40 -17.77 -20.02
CA LYS A 722 -21.16 -17.79 -21.28
C LYS A 722 -21.57 -16.39 -21.77
N LEU A 723 -21.43 -15.36 -20.94
CA LEU A 723 -21.92 -14.01 -21.18
C LEU A 723 -20.99 -13.23 -22.14
N ASN A 724 -21.57 -12.73 -23.26
CA ASN A 724 -21.03 -11.81 -24.30
C ASN A 724 -20.46 -12.40 -25.60
N LEU A 725 -20.58 -13.70 -25.88
CA LEU A 725 -20.33 -14.19 -27.24
C LEU A 725 -21.51 -13.82 -28.15
N GLU A 726 -21.41 -12.73 -28.92
CA GLU A 726 -22.33 -12.50 -30.05
C GLU A 726 -22.19 -13.68 -31.02
N TYR A 727 -23.30 -14.41 -31.16
CA TYR A 727 -23.39 -15.74 -31.73
C TYR A 727 -23.02 -15.79 -33.23
N ASP A 728 -21.88 -16.39 -33.54
CA ASP A 728 -21.75 -17.31 -34.67
C ASP A 728 -21.40 -18.68 -34.06
N GLU A 729 -22.26 -19.67 -34.26
CA GLU A 729 -22.43 -20.82 -33.34
C GLU A 729 -21.27 -21.82 -33.37
N ASN A 730 -20.35 -21.73 -34.35
CA ASN A 730 -19.25 -22.65 -34.50
C ASN A 730 -17.88 -21.98 -34.48
N SER A 731 -16.99 -22.45 -33.59
CA SER A 731 -15.57 -22.10 -33.72
C SER A 731 -15.00 -22.70 -35.00
N PHE A 732 -14.06 -21.99 -35.61
CA PHE A 732 -13.23 -22.58 -36.66
C PHE A 732 -11.98 -23.29 -36.10
N ILE A 733 -11.75 -23.31 -34.80
CA ILE A 733 -10.73 -24.21 -34.24
C ILE A 733 -11.25 -25.64 -34.36
N THR A 734 -10.38 -26.55 -34.80
CA THR A 734 -10.68 -27.97 -35.03
C THR A 734 -9.92 -28.87 -34.07
N ASP A 735 -10.26 -30.16 -34.07
CA ASP A 735 -9.53 -31.17 -33.30
C ASP A 735 -8.10 -31.37 -33.82
N GLU A 736 -7.82 -30.99 -35.07
CA GLU A 736 -6.49 -31.01 -35.69
C GLU A 736 -5.53 -30.04 -34.99
N LEU A 737 -5.92 -28.78 -34.74
CA LEU A 737 -5.08 -27.84 -33.99
C LEU A 737 -4.82 -28.33 -32.57
N LYS A 738 -5.86 -28.85 -31.91
CA LYS A 738 -5.75 -29.46 -30.58
C LYS A 738 -4.76 -30.63 -30.60
N HIS A 739 -4.86 -31.53 -31.57
CA HIS A 739 -3.98 -32.67 -31.72
C HIS A 739 -2.53 -32.23 -31.86
N VAL A 740 -2.26 -31.29 -32.78
CA VAL A 740 -0.95 -30.68 -32.97
C VAL A 740 -0.41 -30.11 -31.65
N MET A 741 -1.16 -29.26 -30.96
CA MET A 741 -0.69 -28.65 -29.71
C MET A 741 -0.39 -29.67 -28.59
N ASN A 742 -1.13 -30.77 -28.55
CA ASN A 742 -0.89 -31.87 -27.62
C ASN A 742 0.34 -32.70 -27.99
N GLU A 743 0.56 -33.01 -29.27
CA GLU A 743 1.76 -33.74 -29.71
C GLU A 743 3.05 -32.99 -29.34
N ILE A 744 3.02 -31.66 -29.37
CA ILE A 744 4.16 -30.84 -28.98
C ILE A 744 4.40 -30.91 -27.49
N TYR A 745 3.33 -30.87 -26.69
CA TYR A 745 3.44 -31.04 -25.26
C TYR A 745 4.01 -32.42 -24.90
N ASP A 746 3.53 -33.47 -25.56
CA ASP A 746 3.96 -34.83 -25.34
C ASP A 746 5.42 -35.06 -25.77
N SER A 747 5.86 -34.43 -26.86
CA SER A 747 7.25 -34.45 -27.33
C SER A 747 8.19 -33.46 -26.64
N SER A 748 7.65 -32.50 -25.87
CA SER A 748 8.47 -31.49 -25.19
C SER A 748 9.40 -32.08 -24.12
N ILE A 749 10.56 -31.48 -23.92
CA ILE A 749 11.54 -31.93 -22.92
C ILE A 749 11.36 -31.14 -21.63
N GLU A 750 11.33 -31.83 -20.47
CA GLU A 750 11.48 -31.15 -19.18
C GLU A 750 12.96 -30.84 -18.92
N GLU A 751 13.29 -29.59 -18.57
CA GLU A 751 14.57 -29.25 -17.96
C GLU A 751 14.70 -30.05 -16.64
N THR A 752 15.32 -31.23 -16.70
CA THR A 752 15.83 -31.87 -15.48
C THR A 752 17.03 -31.05 -15.03
N THR A 753 16.93 -30.45 -13.85
CA THR A 753 18.02 -29.76 -13.13
C THR A 753 19.24 -30.65 -12.82
N ASP A 754 19.32 -31.85 -13.37
CA ASP A 754 20.40 -32.83 -13.17
C ASP A 754 21.37 -32.92 -14.38
N GLU A 755 21.14 -32.20 -15.50
CA GLU A 755 22.14 -32.19 -16.57
C GLU A 755 23.29 -31.22 -16.27
N LEU A 756 24.45 -31.81 -15.97
CA LEU A 756 25.73 -31.09 -15.84
C LEU A 756 25.96 -30.21 -17.08
N SER A 757 26.22 -28.91 -16.85
CA SER A 757 26.53 -27.97 -17.94
C SER A 757 27.67 -28.51 -18.83
N ILE A 758 27.73 -28.11 -20.11
CA ILE A 758 28.81 -28.53 -21.04
C ILE A 758 30.21 -28.26 -20.45
N ASN A 759 30.37 -27.12 -19.76
CA ASN A 759 31.61 -26.77 -19.09
C ASN A 759 31.91 -27.69 -17.90
N THR A 760 30.88 -28.09 -17.16
CA THR A 760 30.98 -29.06 -16.07
C THR A 760 31.34 -30.45 -16.61
N LYS A 761 30.68 -30.95 -17.68
CA LYS A 761 31.02 -32.23 -18.33
C LYS A 761 32.47 -32.25 -18.85
N ARG A 762 32.94 -31.14 -19.42
CA ARG A 762 34.33 -30.99 -19.87
C ARG A 762 35.31 -31.02 -18.71
N TYR A 763 35.04 -30.27 -17.64
CA TYR A 763 35.88 -30.27 -16.44
C TYR A 763 35.94 -31.67 -15.78
N LEU A 764 34.80 -32.36 -15.69
CA LEU A 764 34.74 -33.72 -15.15
C LEU A 764 35.49 -34.72 -16.03
N SER A 765 35.47 -34.55 -17.35
CA SER A 765 36.28 -35.35 -18.28
C SER A 765 37.79 -35.13 -18.08
N ASP A 766 38.20 -33.89 -17.87
CA ASP A 766 39.59 -33.54 -17.55
C ASP A 766 40.00 -34.12 -16.19
N LEU A 767 39.13 -34.00 -15.18
CA LEU A 767 39.32 -34.58 -13.86
C LEU A 767 39.43 -36.09 -13.91
N TYR A 768 38.55 -36.79 -14.64
CA TYR A 768 38.61 -38.23 -14.85
C TYR A 768 39.94 -38.66 -15.46
N ASN A 769 40.40 -37.96 -16.50
CA ASN A 769 41.69 -38.23 -17.13
C ASN A 769 42.87 -38.00 -16.19
N GLU A 770 42.80 -36.97 -15.36
CA GLU A 770 43.83 -36.64 -14.38
C GLU A 770 43.91 -37.69 -13.26
N ILE A 771 42.76 -38.11 -12.73
CA ILE A 771 42.67 -39.20 -11.76
C ILE A 771 43.26 -40.48 -12.36
N ASN A 772 42.97 -40.76 -13.63
CA ASN A 772 43.51 -41.95 -14.30
C ASN A 772 45.04 -41.94 -14.40
N LYS A 773 45.65 -40.79 -14.68
CA LYS A 773 47.10 -40.64 -14.83
C LYS A 773 47.86 -40.51 -13.49
N THR A 774 47.18 -40.13 -12.41
CA THR A 774 47.83 -39.83 -11.13
C THR A 774 48.27 -41.11 -10.40
N LYS A 775 49.58 -41.28 -10.17
CA LYS A 775 50.15 -42.47 -9.48
C LYS A 775 49.99 -42.46 -7.96
N LYS A 776 49.83 -41.29 -7.33
CA LYS A 776 49.60 -41.13 -5.89
C LYS A 776 48.32 -40.35 -5.65
N PHE A 777 47.26 -41.04 -5.27
CA PHE A 777 45.98 -40.44 -4.91
C PHE A 777 46.05 -40.05 -3.41
N THR A 778 45.68 -38.83 -3.01
CA THR A 778 45.82 -38.38 -1.60
C THR A 778 44.61 -37.55 -1.17
N SER A 779 44.33 -37.48 0.14
CA SER A 779 43.30 -36.60 0.71
C SER A 779 43.52 -35.11 0.32
N ARG A 780 44.78 -34.67 0.19
CA ARG A 780 45.14 -33.33 -0.30
C ARG A 780 44.77 -33.10 -1.77
N PHE A 781 44.91 -34.12 -2.62
CA PHE A 781 44.49 -34.06 -4.02
C PHE A 781 42.96 -33.93 -4.11
N LEU A 782 42.21 -34.73 -3.34
CA LEU A 782 40.74 -34.64 -3.28
C LEU A 782 40.27 -33.27 -2.78
N ASN A 783 40.88 -32.74 -1.72
CA ASN A 783 40.56 -31.39 -1.21
C ASN A 783 40.68 -30.31 -2.28
N TYR A 784 41.77 -30.30 -3.05
CA TYR A 784 41.96 -29.32 -4.10
C TYR A 784 40.89 -29.45 -5.21
N ARG A 785 40.44 -30.67 -5.50
CA ARG A 785 39.41 -30.93 -6.52
C ARG A 785 38.00 -30.62 -6.04
N ILE A 786 37.69 -30.91 -4.78
CA ILE A 786 36.45 -30.50 -4.13
C ILE A 786 36.33 -28.97 -4.16
N GLU A 787 37.39 -28.23 -3.79
CA GLU A 787 37.36 -26.77 -3.85
C GLU A 787 37.15 -26.25 -5.27
N ARG A 788 37.77 -26.85 -6.28
CA ARG A 788 37.52 -26.45 -7.67
C ARG A 788 36.16 -26.87 -8.20
N LEU A 789 35.58 -27.98 -7.73
CA LEU A 789 34.24 -28.40 -8.14
C LEU A 789 33.17 -27.41 -7.69
N LYS A 790 33.39 -26.70 -6.57
CA LYS A 790 32.49 -25.64 -6.08
C LYS A 790 32.35 -24.45 -7.05
N ASP A 791 33.30 -24.27 -7.96
CA ASP A 791 33.26 -23.22 -8.99
C ASP A 791 32.36 -23.59 -10.19
N PHE A 792 31.85 -24.84 -10.25
CA PHE A 792 31.01 -25.33 -11.36
C PHE A 792 29.59 -25.64 -10.87
N PRO A 793 28.53 -25.16 -11.56
CA PRO A 793 27.15 -25.42 -11.17
C PRO A 793 26.75 -26.89 -11.41
N GLY A 794 25.88 -27.43 -10.54
CA GLY A 794 25.32 -28.79 -10.63
C GLY A 794 26.25 -29.90 -10.10
N THR A 795 27.33 -29.55 -9.39
CA THR A 795 28.31 -30.51 -8.86
C THR A 795 28.06 -30.90 -7.41
N GLU A 796 26.97 -30.47 -6.77
CA GLU A 796 26.75 -30.64 -5.33
C GLU A 796 26.76 -32.11 -4.91
N LYS A 797 26.03 -32.98 -5.63
CA LYS A 797 26.04 -34.43 -5.40
C LYS A 797 27.42 -35.06 -5.67
N ILE A 798 28.20 -34.45 -6.57
CA ILE A 798 29.58 -34.90 -6.90
C ILE A 798 30.51 -34.52 -5.75
N ILE A 799 30.38 -33.30 -5.20
CA ILE A 799 31.14 -32.83 -4.05
C ILE A 799 30.85 -33.69 -2.83
N ASP A 800 29.58 -33.96 -2.54
CA ASP A 800 29.18 -34.81 -1.40
C ASP A 800 29.79 -36.22 -1.52
N TYR A 801 29.80 -36.79 -2.72
CA TYR A 801 30.45 -38.09 -2.98
C TYR A 801 31.98 -38.03 -2.83
N PHE A 802 32.61 -36.96 -3.30
CA PHE A 802 34.05 -36.76 -3.14
C PHE A 802 34.44 -36.52 -1.68
N GLU A 803 33.60 -35.84 -0.91
CA GLU A 803 33.74 -35.64 0.55
C GLU A 803 33.58 -36.96 1.30
N GLU A 804 32.61 -37.80 0.92
CA GLU A 804 32.43 -39.15 1.48
C GLU A 804 33.66 -40.03 1.23
N ILE A 805 34.15 -40.06 -0.01
CA ILE A 805 35.35 -40.81 -0.35
C ILE A 805 36.58 -40.24 0.37
N LYS A 806 36.71 -38.92 0.47
CA LYS A 806 37.75 -38.25 1.27
C LYS A 806 37.67 -38.62 2.75
N TRP A 807 36.49 -38.78 3.32
CA TRP A 807 36.32 -39.24 4.70
C TRP A 807 36.84 -40.68 4.85
N LYS A 808 36.50 -41.57 3.92
CA LYS A 808 37.04 -42.94 3.84
C LYS A 808 38.58 -42.97 3.70
N PHE A 809 39.20 -41.95 3.12
CA PHE A 809 40.66 -41.79 3.02
C PHE A 809 41.35 -41.41 4.32
N ASN A 810 40.64 -40.86 5.31
CA ASN A 810 41.22 -40.48 6.60
C ASN A 810 41.22 -41.65 7.62
N GLU A 811 40.60 -42.78 7.29
CA GLU A 811 40.73 -44.04 8.04
C GLU A 811 41.88 -44.88 7.41
N GLU A 812 42.98 -45.01 8.15
CA GLU A 812 44.33 -45.36 7.66
C GLU A 812 44.49 -46.79 7.07
N ASP A 813 44.18 -47.00 5.79
CA ASP A 813 44.66 -48.19 5.05
C ASP A 813 45.14 -47.84 3.63
N ASP A 814 46.46 -47.85 3.44
CA ASP A 814 47.13 -47.57 2.16
C ASP A 814 46.73 -48.56 1.04
N ASN A 815 46.18 -49.74 1.39
CA ASN A 815 45.74 -50.74 0.41
C ASN A 815 44.39 -50.41 -0.25
N LEU A 816 43.55 -49.59 0.38
CA LEU A 816 42.24 -49.19 -0.16
C LEU A 816 42.32 -48.03 -1.17
N PHE A 817 43.50 -47.42 -1.34
CA PHE A 817 43.68 -46.26 -2.23
C PHE A 817 43.38 -46.54 -3.70
N ASN A 818 43.70 -47.75 -4.17
CA ASN A 818 43.43 -48.12 -5.55
C ASN A 818 41.94 -48.46 -5.75
N GLU A 819 41.28 -49.00 -4.73
CA GLU A 819 39.86 -49.37 -4.78
C GLU A 819 38.97 -48.13 -4.85
N TYR A 820 39.16 -47.16 -3.94
CA TYR A 820 38.41 -45.90 -3.97
C TYR A 820 38.72 -45.03 -5.19
N LYS A 821 39.94 -45.13 -5.72
CA LYS A 821 40.32 -44.47 -6.97
C LYS A 821 39.55 -45.07 -8.15
N GLU A 822 39.40 -46.39 -8.22
CA GLU A 822 38.60 -47.04 -9.27
C GLU A 822 37.10 -46.75 -9.08
N GLU A 823 36.60 -46.71 -7.84
CA GLU A 823 35.23 -46.32 -7.52
C GLU A 823 34.92 -44.89 -8.01
N LEU A 824 35.81 -43.92 -7.75
CA LEU A 824 35.70 -42.55 -8.27
C LEU A 824 35.72 -42.50 -9.80
N LYS A 825 36.55 -43.31 -10.45
CA LYS A 825 36.59 -43.37 -11.92
C LYS A 825 35.27 -43.87 -12.49
N ILE A 826 34.72 -44.95 -11.93
CA ILE A 826 33.44 -45.50 -12.37
C ILE A 826 32.33 -44.46 -12.19
N TYR A 827 32.29 -43.81 -11.03
CA TYR A 827 31.33 -42.74 -10.75
C TYR A 827 31.41 -41.59 -11.76
N LEU A 828 32.61 -41.04 -11.99
CA LEU A 828 32.83 -39.96 -12.96
C LEU A 828 32.52 -40.40 -14.39
N LYS A 829 32.90 -41.62 -14.78
CA LYS A 829 32.65 -42.14 -16.13
C LYS A 829 31.15 -42.28 -16.41
N ASN A 830 30.36 -42.71 -15.42
CA ASN A 830 28.91 -42.78 -15.55
C ASN A 830 28.32 -41.37 -15.70
N LEU A 831 28.71 -40.43 -14.83
CA LEU A 831 28.26 -39.03 -14.90
C LEU A 831 28.61 -38.31 -16.22
N ILE A 832 29.76 -38.61 -16.82
CA ILE A 832 30.18 -38.01 -18.09
C ILE A 832 29.35 -38.54 -19.26
N ASN A 833 28.99 -39.84 -19.23
CA ASN A 833 28.33 -40.52 -20.35
C ASN A 833 26.79 -40.44 -20.31
N GLY A 834 26.21 -39.96 -19.21
CA GLY A 834 24.77 -39.93 -18.97
C GLY A 834 24.32 -41.11 -18.14
#